data_AF-A0A4U0W5D0-F1
#
_entry.id   AF-A0A4U0W5D0-F1
#
_cell.length_a   1.000
_cell.length_b   1.000
_cell.length_c   1.000
_cell.angle_alpha   90.00
_cell.angle_beta   90.00
_cell.angle_gamma   90.00
#
_symmetry.space_group_name_H-M   'P 1'
#
loop_
_entity.id
_entity.type
_entity.pdbx_description
1 polymer ?
#
loop_
_entity_poly.entity_id
_entity_poly.type
_entity_poly.pdbx_seq_one_letter_code
_entity_poly.pdbx_strand_id
1 'polypeptide(L)'
;MAVSAVVSPAAKAAPHADDDNAKSTALDPAALATRQDIEQNLAMLSAKESDLDEQLANLIQSRGRLTSQLRALENLRQVVRGISDEAGHMANEVAVVAETADRVGAKVRGLDEEQSRVKECIDMVQAVQDLKSAIASLDAAMQKQDWESATRSMQRAMAIDADVISSGFAEAVVPTADLPSTPAVTLSQLRASLLETFVSSFRTAAAANDTNNINRYFKLFPIIQEDSKGLEVYAEWVSGIVRAKTGALSTKSQSPTHFSALLTTLFEAIALILSQHQPVVEKYYGEGKMISVAGSLMSETDQLGLKVLANWEDERRIRKRVGEVRAHRFAGVGVLRKAAAAQQAKTASPHVAQGGFGDGANGPAAAATQDEGEISPRETDAVLSELTMMSGRWQLLRRFLYSSLQSEEPPATTTAQPNGDEAADPEEPQLAVAEESALGKAIAKQLNEAYLPLEVWYLRSAIERAHLVDEPDLASSPNVSSSLDDIFFIVKKVLHRVVSTANVANLLIFNKELRIVLDQDVAEIWRARIEGAFKDLAAIASSQNSMAIGVGGISGVAAIAGRGREEERERREKEARTTFIVYLNDLDTAASYTSRLIDELVSSDSLASAFFLNSEFERARNSLSLVRNSQEKFHSVVKAGLEQLFNQLVRPKLRPLLSEVYKDVSYKLDEDGYNEAEYRDEDSLTESNYNHFFSTAVNVLVRPWESMIRGMKYSELGALRLDRDIRSILSHLISQAPYASGSLRESFSRLQQIATLLTLDSIEEADEGQPVLFVHGGPGGGCDGKDAQRFDPEVYRIVLVDQRGSGESLPPAELKENTTWDLVEDMEKVRKHIGGIEKWHVFGGSWGSTLSLAYAQTHPDRVKSLTLRGIFTCRRSELEFFYQGPGTSFYFPDFWEEYLAPIPEAERGDMMKAYYTRLTSDDDKVRAEAGRAWSRWEMATSRVQVDPEYLDRAEDADFADKFARIETHYFVNGAFMPDGQLLEKSEIDKIRHIPAVIIQGRWDSVCPAKTAWDLHRAWPEAKFVMVADAGHSANEPGIEKALLEATAEFAKLS
;
A
#
# COMPACT_ATOMS: atom_id res chain seq x y z
N MET A 1 34.59 5.92 -50.81
CA MET A 1 33.51 6.74 -51.39
C MET A 1 32.89 7.56 -50.27
N ALA A 2 32.79 8.89 -50.45
CA ALA A 2 31.95 9.86 -49.72
C ALA A 2 32.30 10.07 -48.21
N VAL A 3 32.46 11.24 -47.59
CA VAL A 3 32.29 12.69 -47.84
C VAL A 3 33.23 13.41 -46.82
N SER A 4 34.26 14.15 -47.23
CA SER A 4 34.39 15.63 -47.20
C SER A 4 33.95 16.39 -45.92
N ALA A 5 34.95 17.09 -45.33
CA ALA A 5 34.92 18.42 -44.69
C ALA A 5 34.41 18.62 -43.24
N VAL A 6 35.36 18.97 -42.35
CA VAL A 6 35.32 20.08 -41.34
C VAL A 6 36.80 20.41 -41.00
N VAL A 7 37.49 21.41 -41.57
CA VAL A 7 37.47 22.88 -41.38
C VAL A 7 37.79 23.37 -39.95
N SER A 8 39.05 23.80 -39.77
CA SER A 8 39.59 25.00 -39.08
C SER A 8 39.02 25.49 -37.72
N PRO A 9 39.87 25.76 -36.73
CA PRO A 9 39.60 26.77 -35.71
C PRO A 9 40.32 28.09 -36.07
N ALA A 10 39.58 29.02 -36.68
CA ALA A 10 39.96 30.42 -36.72
C ALA A 10 39.52 31.08 -35.40
N ALA A 11 40.50 31.45 -34.56
CA ALA A 11 40.28 32.28 -33.38
C ALA A 11 39.84 33.68 -33.82
N LYS A 12 38.56 34.01 -33.57
CA LYS A 12 38.06 35.39 -33.66
C LYS A 12 38.45 36.13 -32.38
N ALA A 13 39.27 37.16 -32.55
CA ALA A 13 39.41 38.23 -31.58
C ALA A 13 38.08 38.99 -31.46
N ALA A 14 37.67 39.26 -30.22
CA ALA A 14 36.64 40.25 -29.87
C ALA A 14 37.30 41.40 -29.10
N PRO A 15 36.76 42.63 -29.20
CA PRO A 15 37.49 43.87 -28.99
C PRO A 15 37.50 44.31 -27.51
N HIS A 16 38.62 44.89 -27.07
CA HIS A 16 38.68 45.65 -25.82
C HIS A 16 38.27 47.11 -26.07
N ALA A 17 37.51 47.61 -25.11
CA ALA A 17 36.80 48.88 -25.06
C ALA A 17 37.70 50.12 -25.08
N ASP A 18 37.27 51.13 -25.83
CA ASP A 18 37.56 52.54 -25.56
C ASP A 18 36.72 52.97 -24.34
N ASP A 19 37.38 53.19 -23.21
CA ASP A 19 36.78 53.84 -22.03
C ASP A 19 37.28 55.29 -22.00
N ASP A 20 36.64 56.11 -22.82
CA ASP A 20 36.92 57.53 -23.01
C ASP A 20 35.93 58.34 -22.13
N ASN A 21 36.12 58.33 -20.81
CA ASN A 21 35.36 59.24 -19.93
C ASN A 21 35.99 59.53 -18.54
N ALA A 22 37.30 59.80 -18.50
CA ALA A 22 37.90 60.51 -17.37
C ALA A 22 37.78 62.02 -17.58
N LYS A 23 36.60 62.60 -17.35
CA LYS A 23 36.44 64.06 -17.26
C LYS A 23 37.21 64.59 -16.05
N SER A 24 38.36 65.17 -16.34
CA SER A 24 39.07 66.15 -15.52
C SER A 24 38.08 67.19 -14.94
N THR A 25 37.77 67.08 -13.66
CA THR A 25 37.24 68.19 -12.85
C THR A 25 38.39 69.16 -12.58
N ALA A 26 38.72 69.96 -13.60
CA ALA A 26 39.55 71.13 -13.41
C ALA A 26 38.77 72.12 -12.53
N LEU A 27 39.22 72.31 -11.29
CA LEU A 27 38.64 73.26 -10.35
C LEU A 27 38.74 74.67 -10.93
N ASP A 28 37.58 75.32 -11.10
CA ASP A 28 37.49 76.69 -11.60
C ASP A 28 37.91 77.69 -10.48
N PRO A 29 39.01 78.45 -10.65
CA PRO A 29 39.50 79.39 -9.63
C PRO A 29 38.52 80.52 -9.32
N ALA A 30 37.51 80.75 -10.17
CA ALA A 30 36.53 81.82 -9.99
C ALA A 30 35.49 81.55 -8.88
N ALA A 31 35.33 80.29 -8.45
CA ALA A 31 34.38 79.89 -7.41
C ALA A 31 34.92 80.02 -5.97
N LEU A 32 36.21 80.37 -5.80
CA LEU A 32 36.89 80.46 -4.51
C LEU A 32 36.79 81.89 -3.94
N ALA A 33 35.58 82.29 -3.54
CA ALA A 33 35.36 83.64 -3.01
C ALA A 33 35.57 83.75 -1.49
N THR A 34 35.51 82.64 -0.74
CA THR A 34 35.70 82.65 0.73
C THR A 34 36.82 81.71 1.20
N ARG A 35 37.44 82.04 2.33
CA ARG A 35 38.52 81.23 2.93
C ARG A 35 38.08 79.80 3.23
N GLN A 36 36.82 79.61 3.60
CA GLN A 36 36.26 78.30 3.93
C GLN A 36 36.15 77.41 2.68
N ASP A 37 35.81 77.98 1.52
CA ASP A 37 35.77 77.25 0.24
C ASP A 37 37.17 76.79 -0.19
N ILE A 38 38.21 77.59 0.08
CA ILE A 38 39.61 77.23 -0.21
C ILE A 38 40.06 76.07 0.70
N GLU A 39 39.77 76.13 2.00
CA GLU A 39 40.16 75.09 2.95
C GLU A 39 39.44 73.75 2.67
N GLN A 40 38.16 73.78 2.28
CA GLN A 40 37.42 72.56 1.88
C GLN A 40 37.96 71.95 0.58
N ASN A 41 38.26 72.77 -0.43
CA ASN A 41 38.82 72.26 -1.69
C ASN A 41 40.24 71.72 -1.50
N LEU A 42 41.05 72.34 -0.64
CA LEU A 42 42.38 71.85 -0.29
C LEU A 42 42.29 70.48 0.43
N ALA A 43 41.32 70.31 1.33
CA ALA A 43 41.07 69.03 2.00
C ALA A 43 40.61 67.94 1.01
N MET A 44 39.74 68.27 0.05
CA MET A 44 39.33 67.32 -0.99
C MET A 44 40.48 66.94 -1.93
N LEU A 45 41.33 67.90 -2.32
CA LEU A 45 42.51 67.62 -3.13
C LEU A 45 43.53 66.76 -2.38
N SER A 46 43.78 67.04 -1.10
CA SER A 46 44.70 66.24 -0.28
C SER A 46 44.17 64.83 -0.01
N ALA A 47 42.85 64.67 0.17
CA ALA A 47 42.23 63.35 0.25
C ALA A 47 42.36 62.57 -1.06
N LYS A 48 42.20 63.25 -2.21
CA LYS A 48 42.35 62.63 -3.53
C LYS A 48 43.81 62.28 -3.84
N GLU A 49 44.76 63.11 -3.42
CA GLU A 49 46.20 62.82 -3.50
C GLU A 49 46.56 61.59 -2.65
N SER A 50 46.05 61.50 -1.42
CA SER A 50 46.27 60.34 -0.55
C SER A 50 45.68 59.05 -1.13
N ASP A 51 44.48 59.09 -1.72
CA ASP A 51 43.85 57.93 -2.37
C ASP A 51 44.62 57.49 -3.62
N LEU A 52 45.09 58.46 -4.44
CA LEU A 52 45.94 58.18 -5.60
C LEU A 52 47.29 57.57 -5.19
N ASP A 53 47.90 58.05 -4.12
CA ASP A 53 49.17 57.50 -3.61
C ASP A 53 48.99 56.08 -3.07
N GLU A 54 47.87 55.79 -2.40
CA GLU A 54 47.56 54.44 -1.91
C GLU A 54 47.29 53.46 -3.07
N GLN A 55 46.55 53.90 -4.09
CA GLN A 55 46.32 53.12 -5.31
C GLN A 55 47.63 52.88 -6.08
N LEU A 56 48.50 53.89 -6.18
CA LEU A 56 49.81 53.77 -6.82
C LEU A 56 50.73 52.82 -6.04
N ALA A 57 50.74 52.89 -4.71
CA ALA A 57 51.51 51.98 -3.87
C ALA A 57 51.06 50.52 -4.06
N ASN A 58 49.76 50.28 -4.11
CA ASN A 58 49.19 48.96 -4.38
C ASN A 58 49.54 48.44 -5.79
N LEU A 59 49.54 49.31 -6.81
CA LEU A 59 49.96 48.95 -8.17
C LEU A 59 51.47 48.66 -8.26
N ILE A 60 52.31 49.41 -7.55
CA ILE A 60 53.76 49.15 -7.51
C ILE A 60 54.05 47.83 -6.78
N GLN A 61 53.34 47.55 -5.69
CA GLN A 61 53.48 46.29 -4.96
C GLN A 61 53.03 45.08 -5.79
N SER A 62 51.97 45.23 -6.59
CA SER A 62 51.49 44.16 -7.49
C SER A 62 52.41 43.91 -8.70
N ARG A 63 53.20 44.91 -9.14
CA ARG A 63 54.17 44.76 -10.24
C ARG A 63 55.23 43.68 -9.96
N GLY A 64 55.72 43.60 -8.72
CA GLY A 64 56.71 42.58 -8.33
C GLY A 64 56.14 41.16 -8.45
N ARG A 65 54.92 40.96 -7.97
CA ARG A 65 54.19 39.68 -8.06
C ARG A 65 53.92 39.30 -9.52
N LEU A 66 53.38 40.22 -10.32
CA LEU A 66 53.10 39.98 -11.74
C LEU A 66 54.37 39.61 -12.53
N THR A 67 55.48 40.28 -12.27
CA THR A 67 56.76 39.97 -12.94
C THR A 67 57.28 38.58 -12.56
N SER A 68 57.11 38.16 -11.30
CA SER A 68 57.47 36.80 -10.87
C SER A 68 56.56 35.73 -11.50
N GLN A 69 55.26 35.99 -11.63
CA GLN A 69 54.31 35.08 -12.27
C GLN A 69 54.58 34.96 -13.76
N LEU A 70 54.94 36.06 -14.45
CA LEU A 70 55.31 36.04 -15.86
C LEU A 70 56.55 35.18 -16.10
N ARG A 71 57.59 35.31 -15.26
CA ARG A 71 58.79 34.47 -15.33
C ARG A 71 58.50 33.00 -15.04
N ALA A 72 57.61 32.71 -14.10
CA ALA A 72 57.17 31.35 -13.83
C ALA A 72 56.44 30.75 -15.04
N LEU A 73 55.58 31.53 -15.72
CA LEU A 73 54.90 31.15 -16.95
C LEU A 73 55.87 30.90 -18.12
N GLU A 74 56.89 31.75 -18.28
CA GLU A 74 57.92 31.57 -19.31
C GLU A 74 58.74 30.29 -19.09
N ASN A 75 59.09 29.98 -17.84
CA ASN A 75 59.76 28.73 -17.49
C ASN A 75 58.85 27.52 -17.73
N LEU A 76 57.56 27.63 -17.36
CA LEU A 76 56.60 26.55 -17.59
C LEU A 76 56.40 26.29 -19.08
N ARG A 77 56.39 27.34 -19.91
CA ARG A 77 56.32 27.22 -21.37
C ARG A 77 57.51 26.45 -21.97
N GLN A 78 58.72 26.63 -21.43
CA GLN A 78 59.92 25.88 -21.85
C GLN A 78 59.78 24.39 -21.49
N VAL A 79 59.35 24.09 -20.26
CA VAL A 79 59.14 22.71 -19.80
C VAL A 79 58.04 22.01 -20.61
N VAL A 80 56.91 22.68 -20.83
CA VAL A 80 55.80 22.13 -21.63
C VAL A 80 56.21 21.86 -23.08
N ARG A 81 57.06 22.72 -23.68
CA ARG A 81 57.62 22.44 -25.00
C ARG A 81 58.52 21.21 -25.00
N GLY A 82 59.41 21.07 -24.03
CA GLY A 82 60.26 19.89 -23.91
C GLY A 82 59.45 18.60 -23.79
N ILE A 83 58.42 18.60 -22.95
CA ILE A 83 57.50 17.46 -22.79
C ILE A 83 56.74 17.18 -24.09
N SER A 84 56.29 18.21 -24.81
CA SER A 84 55.60 18.05 -26.09
C SER A 84 56.50 17.44 -27.16
N ASP A 85 57.77 17.83 -27.21
CA ASP A 85 58.74 17.31 -28.17
C ASP A 85 59.13 15.85 -27.85
N GLU A 86 59.32 15.52 -26.57
CA GLU A 86 59.54 14.13 -26.11
C GLU A 86 58.32 13.25 -26.36
N ALA A 87 57.11 13.75 -26.09
CA ALA A 87 55.87 13.04 -26.40
C ALA A 87 55.71 12.81 -27.91
N GLY A 88 56.09 13.79 -28.74
CA GLY A 88 56.11 13.66 -30.19
C GLY A 88 57.09 12.58 -30.68
N HIS A 89 58.29 12.53 -30.09
CA HIS A 89 59.28 11.49 -30.38
C HIS A 89 58.78 10.10 -29.97
N MET A 90 58.25 9.97 -28.76
CA MET A 90 57.71 8.71 -28.24
C MET A 90 56.51 8.23 -29.06
N ALA A 91 55.62 9.13 -29.46
CA ALA A 91 54.49 8.79 -30.33
C ALA A 91 54.95 8.23 -31.68
N ASN A 92 56.01 8.79 -32.26
CA ASN A 92 56.60 8.28 -33.51
C ASN A 92 57.25 6.90 -33.32
N GLU A 93 58.01 6.68 -32.25
CA GLU A 93 58.59 5.36 -31.99
C GLU A 93 57.50 4.30 -31.76
N VAL A 94 56.46 4.64 -30.99
CA VAL A 94 55.30 3.77 -30.78
C VAL A 94 54.57 3.49 -32.09
N ALA A 95 54.43 4.47 -32.98
CA ALA A 95 53.80 4.25 -34.29
C ALA A 95 54.59 3.27 -35.16
N VAL A 96 55.93 3.35 -35.17
CA VAL A 96 56.80 2.42 -35.93
C VAL A 96 56.75 1.01 -35.33
N VAL A 97 56.71 0.90 -34.00
CA VAL A 97 56.55 -0.38 -33.30
C VAL A 97 55.16 -0.98 -33.59
N ALA A 98 54.11 -0.15 -33.59
CA ALA A 98 52.75 -0.58 -33.92
C ALA A 98 52.65 -1.10 -35.36
N GLU A 99 53.23 -0.40 -36.34
CA GLU A 99 53.25 -0.85 -37.74
C GLU A 99 53.98 -2.20 -37.90
N THR A 100 55.09 -2.38 -37.17
CA THR A 100 55.84 -3.63 -37.18
C THR A 100 55.06 -4.76 -36.50
N ALA A 101 54.41 -4.47 -35.37
CA ALA A 101 53.56 -5.41 -34.64
C ALA A 101 52.35 -5.84 -35.47
N ASP A 102 51.72 -4.92 -36.21
CA ASP A 102 50.60 -5.22 -37.12
C ASP A 102 51.03 -6.15 -38.25
N ARG A 103 52.22 -5.93 -38.83
CA ARG A 103 52.75 -6.79 -39.89
C ARG A 103 53.07 -8.20 -39.39
N VAL A 104 53.63 -8.32 -38.18
CA VAL A 104 53.90 -9.63 -37.56
C VAL A 104 52.60 -10.30 -37.16
N GLY A 105 51.69 -9.56 -36.51
CA GLY A 105 50.37 -10.04 -36.12
C GLY A 105 49.55 -10.52 -37.32
N ALA A 106 49.61 -9.84 -38.46
CA ALA A 106 48.95 -10.27 -39.69
C ALA A 106 49.51 -11.59 -40.24
N LYS A 107 50.84 -11.78 -40.20
CA LYS A 107 51.46 -13.06 -40.61
C LYS A 107 51.16 -14.20 -39.64
N VAL A 108 51.12 -13.93 -38.33
CA VAL A 108 50.75 -14.92 -37.31
C VAL A 108 49.29 -15.31 -37.46
N ARG A 109 48.37 -14.36 -37.62
CA ARG A 109 46.94 -14.64 -37.91
C ARG A 109 46.76 -15.52 -39.15
N GLY A 110 47.49 -15.23 -40.23
CA GLY A 110 47.44 -16.06 -41.44
C GLY A 110 47.97 -17.49 -41.22
N LEU A 111 48.96 -17.67 -40.33
CA LEU A 111 49.51 -18.99 -40.01
C LEU A 111 48.58 -19.77 -39.04
N ASP A 112 47.95 -19.07 -38.10
CA ASP A 112 46.93 -19.62 -37.20
C ASP A 112 45.67 -20.05 -37.97
N GLU A 113 45.24 -19.27 -38.97
CA GLU A 113 44.13 -19.62 -39.87
C GLU A 113 44.42 -20.91 -40.64
N GLU A 114 45.62 -21.04 -41.21
CA GLU A 114 46.02 -22.26 -41.93
C GLU A 114 46.15 -23.46 -40.97
N GLN A 115 46.67 -23.25 -39.74
CA GLN A 115 46.72 -24.29 -38.72
C GLN A 115 45.31 -24.73 -38.27
N SER A 116 44.37 -23.79 -38.12
CA SER A 116 42.97 -24.09 -37.80
C SER A 116 42.32 -24.95 -38.88
N ARG A 117 42.48 -24.57 -40.16
CA ARG A 117 41.94 -25.31 -41.30
C ARG A 117 42.48 -26.74 -41.39
N VAL A 118 43.77 -26.94 -41.15
CA VAL A 118 44.38 -28.27 -41.13
C VAL A 118 43.83 -29.11 -39.97
N LYS A 119 43.64 -28.49 -38.80
CA LYS A 119 43.07 -29.16 -37.63
C LYS A 119 41.61 -29.57 -37.85
N GLU A 120 40.78 -28.68 -38.37
CA GLU A 120 39.39 -28.96 -38.75
C GLU A 120 39.30 -30.12 -39.74
N CYS A 121 40.22 -30.21 -40.72
CA CYS A 121 40.26 -31.32 -41.67
C CYS A 121 40.61 -32.66 -41.00
N ILE A 122 41.57 -32.67 -40.06
CA ILE A 122 41.93 -33.88 -39.30
C ILE A 122 40.75 -34.34 -38.43
N ASP A 123 40.11 -33.40 -37.73
CA ASP A 123 38.98 -33.68 -36.86
C ASP A 123 37.78 -34.24 -37.66
N MET A 124 37.54 -33.71 -38.87
CA MET A 124 36.50 -34.21 -39.78
C MET A 124 36.78 -35.65 -40.27
N VAL A 125 38.03 -35.97 -40.63
CA VAL A 125 38.41 -37.33 -41.05
C VAL A 125 38.24 -38.32 -39.91
N GLN A 126 38.66 -37.95 -38.70
CA GLN A 126 38.52 -38.79 -37.50
C GLN A 126 37.04 -39.05 -37.17
N ALA A 127 36.20 -38.00 -37.22
CA ALA A 127 34.77 -38.12 -37.01
C ALA A 127 34.08 -39.05 -38.02
N VAL A 128 34.44 -39.00 -39.31
CA VAL A 128 33.89 -39.90 -40.34
C VAL A 128 34.34 -41.36 -40.13
N GLN A 129 35.57 -41.58 -39.66
CA GLN A 129 36.07 -42.92 -39.32
C GLN A 129 35.31 -43.51 -38.12
N ASP A 130 35.05 -42.69 -37.10
CA ASP A 130 34.27 -43.09 -35.93
C ASP A 130 32.81 -43.38 -36.28
N LEU A 131 32.19 -42.59 -37.18
CA LEU A 131 30.85 -42.83 -37.71
C LEU A 131 30.73 -44.20 -38.40
N LYS A 132 31.70 -44.52 -39.27
CA LYS A 132 31.74 -45.81 -39.98
C LYS A 132 31.88 -46.99 -39.01
N SER A 133 32.76 -46.87 -38.01
CA SER A 133 32.93 -47.88 -36.98
C SER A 133 31.67 -48.08 -36.13
N ALA A 134 30.97 -47.00 -35.80
CA ALA A 134 29.78 -47.02 -34.96
C ALA A 134 28.59 -47.69 -35.67
N ILE A 135 28.36 -47.36 -36.95
CA ILE A 135 27.28 -47.97 -37.76
C ILE A 135 27.52 -49.48 -37.96
N ALA A 136 28.76 -49.90 -38.25
CA ALA A 136 29.08 -51.32 -38.39
C ALA A 136 28.90 -52.10 -37.08
N SER A 137 29.24 -51.49 -35.94
CA SER A 137 29.05 -52.11 -34.61
C SER A 137 27.58 -52.19 -34.20
N LEU A 138 26.80 -51.17 -34.58
CA LEU A 138 25.34 -51.12 -34.37
C LEU A 138 24.62 -52.25 -35.11
N ASP A 139 24.88 -52.41 -36.40
CA ASP A 139 24.25 -53.46 -37.21
C ASP A 139 24.60 -54.87 -36.68
N ALA A 140 25.88 -55.11 -36.36
CA ALA A 140 26.33 -56.37 -35.79
C ALA A 140 25.70 -56.69 -34.42
N ALA A 141 25.45 -55.68 -33.58
CA ALA A 141 24.79 -55.85 -32.29
C ALA A 141 23.29 -56.13 -32.45
N MET A 142 22.62 -55.48 -33.40
CA MET A 142 21.21 -55.72 -33.72
C MET A 142 20.97 -57.15 -34.23
N GLN A 143 21.84 -57.67 -35.10
CA GLN A 143 21.77 -59.06 -35.58
C GLN A 143 21.91 -60.09 -34.44
N LYS A 144 22.66 -59.75 -33.39
CA LYS A 144 22.85 -60.59 -32.19
C LYS A 144 21.77 -60.42 -31.12
N GLN A 145 20.79 -59.54 -31.34
CA GLN A 145 19.79 -59.14 -30.34
C GLN A 145 20.40 -58.61 -29.02
N ASP A 146 21.62 -58.07 -29.07
CA ASP A 146 22.27 -57.41 -27.94
C ASP A 146 21.89 -55.92 -27.93
N TRP A 147 20.73 -55.64 -27.34
CA TRP A 147 20.15 -54.30 -27.31
C TRP A 147 21.00 -53.28 -26.56
N GLU A 148 21.75 -53.68 -25.53
CA GLU A 148 22.56 -52.73 -24.75
C GLU A 148 23.80 -52.29 -25.54
N SER A 149 24.44 -53.19 -26.28
CA SER A 149 25.56 -52.87 -27.15
C SER A 149 25.12 -52.13 -28.41
N ALA A 150 23.94 -52.45 -28.95
CA ALA A 150 23.33 -51.72 -30.07
C ALA A 150 23.09 -50.25 -29.68
N THR A 151 22.45 -50.02 -28.53
CA THR A 151 22.13 -48.67 -28.04
C THR A 151 23.38 -47.83 -27.72
N ARG A 152 24.44 -48.42 -27.16
CA ARG A 152 25.75 -47.73 -26.99
C ARG A 152 26.39 -47.33 -28.32
N SER A 153 26.32 -48.20 -29.32
CA SER A 153 26.87 -47.94 -30.65
C SER A 153 26.07 -46.86 -31.38
N MET A 154 24.75 -46.83 -31.20
CA MET A 154 23.89 -45.75 -31.68
C MET A 154 24.24 -44.41 -31.03
N GLN A 155 24.38 -44.37 -29.70
CA GLN A 155 24.76 -43.15 -28.98
C GLN A 155 26.10 -42.58 -29.49
N ARG A 156 27.09 -43.46 -29.75
CA ARG A 156 28.38 -43.05 -30.32
C ARG A 156 28.25 -42.50 -31.74
N ALA A 157 27.37 -43.07 -32.57
CA ALA A 157 27.11 -42.56 -33.91
C ALA A 157 26.39 -41.20 -33.91
N MET A 158 25.49 -40.98 -32.94
CA MET A 158 24.69 -39.75 -32.81
C MET A 158 25.41 -38.61 -32.09
N ALA A 159 26.51 -38.89 -31.39
CA ALA A 159 27.36 -37.87 -30.78
C ALA A 159 28.22 -37.11 -31.82
N ILE A 160 28.23 -37.56 -33.07
CA ILE A 160 28.96 -36.95 -34.18
C ILE A 160 28.10 -35.84 -34.78
N ASP A 161 28.73 -34.72 -35.14
CA ASP A 161 28.05 -33.54 -35.65
C ASP A 161 27.22 -33.84 -36.92
N ALA A 162 26.02 -33.26 -37.00
CA ALA A 162 25.07 -33.47 -38.10
C ALA A 162 25.64 -33.00 -39.45
N ASP A 163 26.48 -31.96 -39.44
CA ASP A 163 27.15 -31.43 -40.62
C ASP A 163 28.22 -32.40 -41.16
N VAL A 164 28.84 -33.19 -40.26
CA VAL A 164 29.80 -34.23 -40.65
C VAL A 164 29.08 -35.47 -41.20
N ILE A 165 27.96 -35.86 -40.59
CA ILE A 165 27.13 -37.01 -41.03
C ILE A 165 26.57 -36.79 -42.45
N SER A 166 26.21 -35.54 -42.77
CA SER A 166 25.67 -35.14 -44.08
C SER A 166 26.72 -34.64 -45.08
N SER A 167 28.00 -34.66 -44.71
CA SER A 167 29.07 -34.20 -45.57
C SER A 167 29.25 -35.10 -46.81
N GLY A 168 29.58 -34.51 -47.96
CA GLY A 168 29.85 -35.26 -49.19
C GLY A 168 31.02 -36.25 -49.07
N PHE A 169 31.91 -36.08 -48.09
CA PHE A 169 32.96 -37.05 -47.78
C PHE A 169 32.42 -38.27 -47.00
N ALA A 170 31.54 -38.07 -46.01
CA ALA A 170 30.88 -39.16 -45.30
C ALA A 170 29.97 -39.98 -46.23
N GLU A 171 29.24 -39.33 -47.14
CA GLU A 171 28.38 -39.99 -48.12
C GLU A 171 29.15 -40.91 -49.08
N ALA A 172 30.43 -40.62 -49.35
CA ALA A 172 31.25 -41.43 -50.23
C ALA A 172 31.99 -42.58 -49.52
N VAL A 173 32.38 -42.41 -48.25
CA VAL A 173 33.31 -43.31 -47.55
C VAL A 173 32.62 -44.31 -46.60
N VAL A 174 31.47 -43.93 -46.04
CA VAL A 174 30.77 -44.69 -45.01
C VAL A 174 29.89 -45.82 -45.58
N PRO A 175 29.15 -45.67 -46.70
CA PRO A 175 28.35 -46.77 -47.25
C PRO A 175 29.19 -48.02 -47.54
N THR A 176 28.65 -49.20 -47.22
CA THR A 176 29.29 -50.50 -47.42
C THR A 176 28.41 -51.41 -48.28
N ALA A 177 28.96 -52.53 -48.76
CA ALA A 177 28.20 -53.48 -49.59
C ALA A 177 26.93 -54.02 -48.90
N ASP A 178 26.94 -54.10 -47.56
CA ASP A 178 25.82 -54.55 -46.74
C ASP A 178 24.85 -53.42 -46.33
N LEU A 179 25.30 -52.15 -46.38
CA LEU A 179 24.52 -50.95 -46.05
C LEU A 179 24.73 -49.87 -47.15
N PRO A 180 23.96 -49.93 -48.25
CA PRO A 180 24.22 -49.13 -49.46
C PRO A 180 23.68 -47.68 -49.39
N SER A 181 22.93 -47.34 -48.34
CA SER A 181 22.30 -46.03 -48.19
C SER A 181 23.27 -45.01 -47.57
N THR A 182 22.94 -43.73 -47.67
CA THR A 182 23.75 -42.67 -47.03
C THR A 182 23.72 -42.83 -45.50
N PRO A 183 24.76 -42.37 -44.79
CA PRO A 183 24.89 -42.59 -43.33
C PRO A 183 23.71 -42.07 -42.52
N ALA A 184 23.18 -40.91 -42.90
CA ALA A 184 21.99 -40.32 -42.27
C ALA A 184 20.74 -41.21 -42.41
N VAL A 185 20.51 -41.76 -43.61
CA VAL A 185 19.35 -42.63 -43.88
C VAL A 185 19.51 -43.96 -43.16
N THR A 186 20.70 -44.56 -43.19
CA THR A 186 20.98 -45.82 -42.48
C THR A 186 20.81 -45.68 -40.97
N LEU A 187 21.30 -44.61 -40.36
CA LEU A 187 21.09 -44.34 -38.93
C LEU A 187 19.62 -44.17 -38.58
N SER A 188 18.86 -43.43 -39.40
CA SER A 188 17.42 -43.25 -39.18
C SER A 188 16.65 -44.58 -39.27
N GLN A 189 17.00 -45.46 -40.21
CA GLN A 189 16.35 -46.76 -40.38
C GLN A 189 16.65 -47.71 -39.19
N LEU A 190 17.92 -47.80 -38.78
CA LEU A 190 18.32 -48.62 -37.63
C LEU A 190 17.71 -48.11 -36.32
N ARG A 191 17.62 -46.78 -36.15
CA ARG A 191 16.93 -46.14 -35.00
C ARG A 191 15.45 -46.51 -34.96
N ALA A 192 14.74 -46.42 -36.08
CA ALA A 192 13.33 -46.76 -36.16
C ALA A 192 13.07 -48.23 -35.80
N SER A 193 13.92 -49.15 -36.27
CA SER A 193 13.80 -50.58 -35.97
C SER A 193 14.08 -50.90 -34.48
N LEU A 194 15.07 -50.23 -33.86
CA LEU A 194 15.31 -50.34 -32.41
C LEU A 194 14.13 -49.81 -31.61
N LEU A 195 13.57 -48.66 -32.00
CA LEU A 195 12.42 -48.06 -31.33
C LEU A 195 11.20 -48.99 -31.34
N GLU A 196 10.86 -49.57 -32.50
CA GLU A 196 9.74 -50.52 -32.62
C GLU A 196 9.93 -51.74 -31.71
N THR A 197 11.15 -52.27 -31.68
CA THR A 197 11.51 -53.43 -30.84
C THR A 197 11.39 -53.10 -29.35
N PHE A 198 11.84 -51.91 -28.92
CA PHE A 198 11.76 -51.47 -27.52
C PHE A 198 10.32 -51.23 -27.09
N VAL A 199 9.49 -50.59 -27.93
CA VAL A 199 8.06 -50.38 -27.63
C VAL A 199 7.32 -51.71 -27.48
N SER A 200 7.52 -52.66 -28.40
CA SER A 200 6.87 -53.97 -28.35
C SER A 200 7.30 -54.79 -27.13
N SER A 201 8.61 -54.79 -26.83
CA SER A 201 9.16 -55.50 -25.67
C SER A 201 8.72 -54.88 -24.34
N PHE A 202 8.65 -53.54 -24.26
CA PHE A 202 8.15 -52.84 -23.08
C PHE A 202 6.68 -53.17 -22.82
N ARG A 203 5.81 -53.09 -23.84
CA ARG A 203 4.38 -53.41 -23.70
C ARG A 203 4.13 -54.86 -23.28
N THR A 204 4.93 -55.78 -23.80
CA THR A 204 4.88 -57.20 -23.40
C THR A 204 5.26 -57.39 -21.92
N ALA A 205 6.33 -56.71 -21.46
CA ALA A 205 6.73 -56.74 -20.06
C ALA A 205 5.70 -56.06 -19.13
N ALA A 206 5.10 -54.96 -19.58
CA ALA A 206 4.03 -54.25 -18.87
C ALA A 206 2.78 -55.14 -18.69
N ALA A 207 2.36 -55.87 -19.73
CA ALA A 207 1.23 -56.80 -19.64
C ALA A 207 1.51 -58.00 -18.70
N ALA A 208 2.78 -58.42 -18.58
CA ALA A 208 3.21 -59.49 -17.69
C ALA A 208 3.50 -59.03 -16.25
N ASN A 209 3.38 -57.72 -15.95
CA ASN A 209 3.79 -57.11 -14.67
C ASN A 209 5.26 -57.42 -14.28
N ASP A 210 6.17 -57.50 -15.25
CA ASP A 210 7.59 -57.73 -14.99
C ASP A 210 8.36 -56.42 -14.81
N THR A 211 8.46 -55.97 -13.56
CA THR A 211 9.14 -54.71 -13.18
C THR A 211 10.61 -54.66 -13.59
N ASN A 212 11.31 -55.80 -13.67
CA ASN A 212 12.73 -55.84 -14.02
C ASN A 212 12.93 -55.53 -15.51
N ASN A 213 12.13 -56.16 -16.38
CA ASN A 213 12.20 -55.91 -17.82
C ASN A 213 11.63 -54.53 -18.19
N ILE A 214 10.59 -54.04 -17.50
CA ILE A 214 10.08 -52.68 -17.67
C ILE A 214 11.20 -51.65 -17.43
N ASN A 215 11.89 -51.73 -16.29
CA ASN A 215 13.01 -50.82 -15.99
C ASN A 215 14.17 -50.99 -16.97
N ARG A 216 14.45 -52.23 -17.43
CA ARG A 216 15.51 -52.52 -18.38
C ARG A 216 15.28 -51.89 -19.75
N TYR A 217 14.06 -51.90 -20.27
CA TYR A 217 13.75 -51.25 -21.55
C TYR A 217 13.53 -49.74 -21.38
N PHE A 218 12.98 -49.30 -20.24
CA PHE A 218 12.76 -47.88 -19.95
C PHE A 218 14.06 -47.06 -19.99
N LYS A 219 15.17 -47.60 -19.47
CA LYS A 219 16.50 -46.95 -19.51
C LYS A 219 17.11 -46.83 -20.92
N LEU A 220 16.58 -47.54 -21.93
CA LEU A 220 17.18 -47.61 -23.27
C LEU A 220 16.65 -46.55 -24.23
N PHE A 221 15.43 -46.03 -24.02
CA PHE A 221 14.85 -45.00 -24.90
C PHE A 221 15.62 -43.67 -24.91
N PRO A 222 16.12 -43.13 -23.77
CA PRO A 222 16.86 -41.88 -23.80
C PRO A 222 18.17 -41.96 -24.58
N ILE A 223 18.80 -43.14 -24.54
CA ILE A 223 20.10 -43.36 -25.17
C ILE A 223 19.99 -43.35 -26.70
N ILE A 224 18.80 -43.67 -27.27
CA ILE A 224 18.51 -43.54 -28.70
C ILE A 224 17.88 -42.18 -29.08
N GLN A 225 17.86 -41.22 -28.15
CA GLN A 225 17.23 -39.90 -28.27
C GLN A 225 15.72 -39.95 -28.57
N GLU A 226 15.01 -40.97 -28.06
CA GLU A 226 13.55 -41.13 -28.18
C GLU A 226 12.86 -40.98 -26.81
N ASP A 227 13.20 -39.91 -26.09
CA ASP A 227 12.68 -39.61 -24.75
C ASP A 227 11.14 -39.57 -24.74
N SER A 228 10.56 -38.91 -25.75
CA SER A 228 9.11 -38.69 -25.85
C SER A 228 8.34 -40.00 -25.92
N LYS A 229 8.81 -40.94 -26.76
CA LYS A 229 8.13 -42.23 -26.92
C LYS A 229 8.30 -43.14 -25.70
N GLY A 230 9.47 -43.09 -25.05
CA GLY A 230 9.72 -43.79 -23.80
C GLY A 230 8.79 -43.32 -22.67
N LEU A 231 8.63 -42.01 -22.51
CA LEU A 231 7.73 -41.41 -21.52
C LEU A 231 6.25 -41.69 -21.84
N GLU A 232 5.85 -41.68 -23.12
CA GLU A 232 4.48 -41.99 -23.56
C GLU A 232 4.06 -43.40 -23.14
N VAL A 233 4.87 -44.42 -23.47
CA VAL A 233 4.54 -45.83 -23.17
C VAL A 233 4.62 -46.10 -21.67
N TYR A 234 5.54 -45.45 -20.96
CA TYR A 234 5.61 -45.53 -19.50
C TYR A 234 4.38 -44.91 -18.84
N ALA A 235 3.94 -43.74 -19.31
CA ALA A 235 2.74 -43.09 -18.82
C ALA A 235 1.47 -43.92 -19.07
N GLU A 236 1.35 -44.56 -20.24
CA GLU A 236 0.26 -45.49 -20.56
C GLU A 236 0.15 -46.63 -19.53
N TRP A 237 1.29 -47.23 -19.16
CA TRP A 237 1.33 -48.30 -18.15
C TRP A 237 0.94 -47.79 -16.75
N VAL A 238 1.52 -46.67 -16.31
CA VAL A 238 1.28 -46.09 -14.98
C VAL A 238 -0.19 -45.63 -14.84
N SER A 239 -0.78 -45.02 -15.87
CA SER A 239 -2.22 -44.68 -15.89
C SER A 239 -3.11 -45.92 -15.82
N GLY A 240 -2.69 -47.04 -16.41
CA GLY A 240 -3.36 -48.33 -16.27
C GLY A 240 -3.45 -48.83 -14.82
N ILE A 241 -2.44 -48.55 -13.99
CA ILE A 241 -2.42 -48.89 -12.56
C ILE A 241 -3.48 -48.07 -11.80
N VAL A 242 -3.59 -46.77 -12.09
CA VAL A 242 -4.63 -45.90 -11.51
C VAL A 242 -6.01 -46.45 -11.84
N ARG A 243 -6.26 -46.75 -13.12
CA ARG A 243 -7.55 -47.26 -13.61
C ARG A 243 -7.94 -48.59 -12.95
N ALA A 244 -6.99 -49.49 -12.74
CA ALA A 244 -7.23 -50.76 -12.06
C ALA A 244 -7.58 -50.58 -10.57
N LYS A 245 -6.94 -49.62 -9.88
CA LYS A 245 -7.21 -49.33 -8.46
C LYS A 245 -8.55 -48.62 -8.25
N THR A 246 -8.96 -47.76 -9.18
CA THR A 246 -10.15 -46.90 -9.04
C THR A 246 -11.40 -47.47 -9.73
N GLY A 247 -11.25 -48.36 -10.70
CA GLY A 247 -12.37 -49.04 -11.38
C GLY A 247 -13.24 -49.92 -10.48
N ALA A 248 -12.81 -50.20 -9.25
CA ALA A 248 -13.56 -50.96 -8.24
C ALA A 248 -14.47 -50.10 -7.35
N LEU A 249 -14.50 -48.77 -7.55
CA LEU A 249 -15.26 -47.84 -6.71
C LEU A 249 -16.74 -47.81 -7.12
N SER A 250 -17.63 -48.22 -6.21
CA SER A 250 -19.09 -48.16 -6.38
C SER A 250 -19.59 -46.72 -6.36
N THR A 251 -20.43 -46.33 -7.33
CA THR A 251 -20.94 -44.97 -7.51
C THR A 251 -22.32 -44.72 -6.88
N LYS A 252 -22.85 -45.66 -6.09
CA LYS A 252 -24.17 -45.55 -5.46
C LYS A 252 -24.04 -45.62 -3.94
N SER A 253 -24.34 -44.51 -3.25
CA SER A 253 -24.43 -44.47 -1.79
C SER A 253 -25.17 -43.22 -1.29
N GLN A 254 -25.94 -43.35 -0.20
CA GLN A 254 -26.67 -42.26 0.44
C GLN A 254 -25.83 -41.49 1.48
N SER A 255 -24.55 -41.82 1.67
CA SER A 255 -23.70 -41.09 2.63
C SER A 255 -23.44 -39.64 2.16
N PRO A 256 -23.54 -38.64 3.05
CA PRO A 256 -23.25 -37.23 2.75
C PRO A 256 -21.80 -36.93 2.34
N THR A 257 -20.89 -37.89 2.52
CA THR A 257 -19.46 -37.73 2.21
C THR A 257 -19.00 -38.64 1.08
N HIS A 258 -19.91 -39.39 0.46
CA HIS A 258 -19.55 -40.47 -0.46
C HIS A 258 -18.70 -39.99 -1.65
N PHE A 259 -19.14 -38.95 -2.34
CA PHE A 259 -18.44 -38.46 -3.54
C PHE A 259 -17.10 -37.81 -3.19
N SER A 260 -17.02 -37.13 -2.03
CA SER A 260 -15.75 -36.59 -1.52
C SER A 260 -14.74 -37.70 -1.18
N ALA A 261 -15.20 -38.85 -0.65
CA ALA A 261 -14.34 -39.98 -0.34
C ALA A 261 -13.84 -40.68 -1.62
N LEU A 262 -14.68 -40.79 -2.65
CA LEU A 262 -14.29 -41.30 -3.97
C LEU A 262 -13.21 -40.46 -4.65
N LEU A 263 -13.32 -39.12 -4.58
CA LEU A 263 -12.27 -38.24 -5.09
C LEU A 263 -10.99 -38.34 -4.24
N THR A 264 -11.13 -38.48 -2.92
CA THR A 264 -9.97 -38.64 -2.02
C THR A 264 -9.17 -39.89 -2.39
N THR A 265 -9.81 -41.04 -2.58
CA THR A 265 -9.11 -42.28 -2.96
C THR A 265 -8.47 -42.19 -4.34
N LEU A 266 -9.11 -41.50 -5.29
CA LEU A 266 -8.52 -41.21 -6.62
C LEU A 266 -7.25 -40.36 -6.48
N PHE A 267 -7.33 -39.23 -5.76
CA PHE A 267 -6.22 -38.29 -5.59
C PHE A 267 -5.05 -38.90 -4.81
N GLU A 268 -5.32 -39.70 -3.76
CA GLU A 268 -4.28 -40.45 -3.02
C GLU A 268 -3.58 -41.47 -3.92
N ALA A 269 -4.31 -42.18 -4.78
CA ALA A 269 -3.71 -43.14 -5.69
C ALA A 269 -2.73 -42.48 -6.67
N ILE A 270 -3.05 -41.29 -7.16
CA ILE A 270 -2.20 -40.53 -8.08
C ILE A 270 -0.98 -39.95 -7.35
N ALA A 271 -1.19 -39.33 -6.19
CA ALA A 271 -0.09 -38.78 -5.39
C ALA A 271 0.92 -39.86 -5.00
N LEU A 272 0.44 -41.05 -4.61
CA LEU A 272 1.30 -42.20 -4.32
C LEU A 272 2.10 -42.65 -5.54
N ILE A 273 1.46 -42.72 -6.71
CA ILE A 273 2.13 -43.11 -7.96
C ILE A 273 3.18 -42.07 -8.38
N LEU A 274 2.85 -40.78 -8.32
CA LEU A 274 3.80 -39.70 -8.62
C LEU A 274 5.01 -39.79 -7.70
N SER A 275 4.82 -39.91 -6.38
CA SER A 275 5.92 -39.99 -5.42
C SER A 275 6.82 -41.23 -5.59
N GLN A 276 6.27 -42.37 -6.03
CA GLN A 276 7.04 -43.60 -6.23
C GLN A 276 7.81 -43.60 -7.56
N HIS A 277 7.24 -43.02 -8.61
CA HIS A 277 7.78 -43.11 -9.97
C HIS A 277 8.62 -41.89 -10.37
N GLN A 278 8.47 -40.74 -9.70
CA GLN A 278 9.25 -39.54 -9.96
C GLN A 278 10.78 -39.76 -9.87
N PRO A 279 11.33 -40.37 -8.80
CA PRO A 279 12.78 -40.62 -8.73
C PRO A 279 13.30 -41.55 -9.84
N VAL A 280 12.43 -42.43 -10.38
CA VAL A 280 12.79 -43.35 -11.46
C VAL A 280 12.87 -42.61 -12.79
N VAL A 281 11.90 -41.74 -13.08
CA VAL A 281 11.86 -40.95 -14.31
C VAL A 281 13.01 -39.95 -14.34
N GLU A 282 13.21 -39.20 -13.25
CA GLU A 282 14.25 -38.18 -13.15
C GLU A 282 15.66 -38.78 -13.24
N LYS A 283 15.88 -39.97 -12.67
CA LYS A 283 17.17 -40.66 -12.75
C LYS A 283 17.60 -41.03 -14.17
N TYR A 284 16.66 -41.35 -15.07
CA TYR A 284 16.99 -41.86 -16.42
C TYR A 284 16.74 -40.86 -17.54
N TYR A 285 15.77 -39.95 -17.40
CA TYR A 285 15.37 -38.99 -18.44
C TYR A 285 15.77 -37.53 -18.09
N GLY A 286 16.21 -37.28 -16.86
CA GLY A 286 16.57 -35.95 -16.36
C GLY A 286 15.44 -35.27 -15.60
N GLU A 287 15.79 -34.21 -14.87
CA GLU A 287 14.87 -33.41 -14.06
C GLU A 287 13.77 -32.75 -14.92
N GLY A 288 12.56 -32.61 -14.36
CA GLY A 288 11.41 -31.99 -15.04
C GLY A 288 10.69 -32.87 -16.07
N LYS A 289 11.25 -34.02 -16.49
CA LYS A 289 10.59 -34.94 -17.44
C LYS A 289 9.36 -35.66 -16.87
N MET A 290 9.22 -35.69 -15.54
CA MET A 290 8.04 -36.23 -14.86
C MET A 290 6.75 -35.47 -15.22
N ILE A 291 6.85 -34.20 -15.64
CA ILE A 291 5.69 -33.37 -16.05
C ILE A 291 4.92 -34.02 -17.21
N SER A 292 5.61 -34.65 -18.17
CA SER A 292 4.97 -35.33 -19.30
C SER A 292 4.15 -36.55 -18.87
N VAL A 293 4.66 -37.33 -17.91
CA VAL A 293 3.96 -38.49 -17.33
C VAL A 293 2.80 -38.04 -16.45
N ALA A 294 2.99 -36.96 -15.67
CA ALA A 294 1.96 -36.35 -14.86
C ALA A 294 0.76 -35.85 -15.70
N GLY A 295 1.01 -35.29 -16.90
CA GLY A 295 -0.04 -34.89 -17.83
C GLY A 295 -0.99 -36.03 -18.23
N SER A 296 -0.42 -37.21 -18.57
CA SER A 296 -1.22 -38.41 -18.88
C SER A 296 -1.97 -38.95 -17.67
N LEU A 297 -1.40 -38.87 -16.46
CA LEU A 297 -2.07 -39.25 -15.22
C LEU A 297 -3.21 -38.30 -14.90
N MET A 298 -3.03 -37.00 -15.11
CA MET A 298 -4.09 -35.99 -14.95
C MET A 298 -5.21 -36.18 -15.97
N SER A 299 -4.92 -36.53 -17.21
CA SER A 299 -5.97 -36.84 -18.19
C SER A 299 -6.85 -38.03 -17.76
N GLU A 300 -6.27 -39.09 -17.21
CA GLU A 300 -7.04 -40.22 -16.67
C GLU A 300 -7.86 -39.81 -15.44
N THR A 301 -7.27 -38.98 -14.58
CA THR A 301 -7.93 -38.42 -13.38
C THR A 301 -9.13 -37.58 -13.74
N ASP A 302 -9.00 -36.75 -14.78
CA ASP A 302 -10.08 -35.95 -15.31
C ASP A 302 -11.24 -36.82 -15.79
N GLN A 303 -10.95 -37.87 -16.57
CA GLN A 303 -12.00 -38.76 -17.08
C GLN A 303 -12.78 -39.46 -15.96
N LEU A 304 -12.10 -39.91 -14.90
CA LEU A 304 -12.74 -40.59 -13.77
C LEU A 304 -13.43 -39.60 -12.83
N GLY A 305 -12.78 -38.49 -12.50
CA GLY A 305 -13.31 -37.46 -11.61
C GLY A 305 -14.54 -36.76 -12.20
N LEU A 306 -14.57 -36.51 -13.52
CA LEU A 306 -15.74 -35.91 -14.18
C LEU A 306 -16.96 -36.83 -14.11
N LYS A 307 -16.78 -38.16 -14.16
CA LYS A 307 -17.88 -39.12 -13.95
C LYS A 307 -18.41 -39.08 -12.52
N VAL A 308 -17.51 -38.97 -11.54
CA VAL A 308 -17.88 -38.82 -10.11
C VAL A 308 -18.68 -37.53 -9.89
N LEU A 309 -18.21 -36.42 -10.48
CA LEU A 309 -18.87 -35.12 -10.37
C LEU A 309 -20.24 -35.09 -11.07
N ALA A 310 -20.37 -35.69 -12.26
CA ALA A 310 -21.64 -35.79 -12.98
C ALA A 310 -22.68 -36.62 -12.18
N ASN A 311 -22.25 -37.77 -11.62
CA ASN A 311 -23.13 -38.58 -10.77
C ASN A 311 -23.57 -37.82 -9.51
N TRP A 312 -22.68 -37.03 -8.90
CA TRP A 312 -23.03 -36.16 -7.77
C TRP A 312 -24.08 -35.11 -8.17
N GLU A 313 -23.92 -34.46 -9.33
CA GLU A 313 -24.85 -33.44 -9.83
C GLU A 313 -26.27 -34.02 -10.01
N ASP A 314 -26.37 -35.23 -10.56
CA ASP A 314 -27.62 -35.94 -10.80
C ASP A 314 -28.25 -36.48 -9.50
N GLU A 315 -27.48 -37.17 -8.64
CA GLU A 315 -28.00 -37.76 -7.41
C GLU A 315 -28.46 -36.70 -6.39
N ARG A 316 -27.73 -35.58 -6.27
CA ARG A 316 -28.09 -34.48 -5.36
C ARG A 316 -29.08 -33.48 -5.96
N ARG A 317 -29.49 -33.69 -7.23
CA ARG A 317 -30.46 -32.85 -7.97
C ARG A 317 -30.06 -31.38 -7.96
N ILE A 318 -28.78 -31.09 -8.17
CA ILE A 318 -28.19 -29.75 -7.98
C ILE A 318 -28.89 -28.71 -8.87
N ARG A 319 -29.13 -29.03 -10.15
CA ARG A 319 -29.81 -28.11 -11.08
C ARG A 319 -31.19 -27.69 -10.61
N LYS A 320 -31.97 -28.63 -10.04
CA LYS A 320 -33.30 -28.35 -9.51
C LYS A 320 -33.22 -27.39 -8.33
N ARG A 321 -32.32 -27.66 -7.36
CA ARG A 321 -32.13 -26.83 -6.17
C ARG A 321 -31.67 -25.41 -6.49
N VAL A 322 -30.71 -25.26 -7.40
CA VAL A 322 -30.24 -23.93 -7.85
C VAL A 322 -31.38 -23.16 -8.54
N GLY A 323 -32.22 -23.84 -9.34
CA GLY A 323 -33.40 -23.23 -9.95
C GLY A 323 -34.41 -22.74 -8.92
N GLU A 324 -34.70 -23.54 -7.89
CA GLU A 324 -35.62 -23.19 -6.79
C GLU A 324 -35.07 -22.01 -5.96
N VAL A 325 -33.77 -22.02 -5.64
CA VAL A 325 -33.11 -20.92 -4.90
C VAL A 325 -33.14 -19.62 -5.69
N ARG A 326 -32.84 -19.65 -7.00
CA ARG A 326 -32.90 -18.44 -7.84
C ARG A 326 -34.32 -17.89 -8.02
N ALA A 327 -35.33 -18.75 -7.90
CA ALA A 327 -36.73 -18.34 -7.93
C ALA A 327 -37.25 -17.82 -6.58
N HIS A 328 -36.52 -18.10 -5.48
CA HIS A 328 -36.90 -17.69 -4.14
C HIS A 328 -36.81 -16.16 -3.99
N ARG A 329 -37.86 -15.57 -3.42
CA ARG A 329 -37.91 -14.14 -3.10
C ARG A 329 -37.92 -13.96 -1.59
N PHE A 330 -36.88 -13.33 -1.06
CA PHE A 330 -36.77 -12.96 0.34
C PHE A 330 -37.86 -11.95 0.72
N ALA A 331 -38.34 -11.99 1.96
CA ALA A 331 -39.32 -11.02 2.43
C ALA A 331 -38.69 -9.61 2.44
N GLY A 332 -39.35 -8.67 1.75
CA GLY A 332 -38.92 -7.28 1.77
C GLY A 332 -39.09 -6.66 3.16
N VAL A 333 -38.32 -5.60 3.43
CA VAL A 333 -38.31 -4.81 4.69
C VAL A 333 -39.73 -4.51 5.22
N GLY A 334 -40.70 -4.26 4.34
CA GLY A 334 -42.09 -3.97 4.72
C GLY A 334 -42.90 -5.16 5.26
N VAL A 335 -42.52 -6.41 4.93
CA VAL A 335 -43.15 -7.64 5.45
C VAL A 335 -42.54 -8.01 6.80
N LEU A 336 -41.22 -7.91 6.92
CA LEU A 336 -40.51 -8.12 8.19
C LEU A 336 -40.96 -7.13 9.27
N ARG A 337 -41.24 -5.88 8.87
CA ARG A 337 -41.87 -4.86 9.73
C ARG A 337 -43.25 -5.25 10.25
N LYS A 338 -44.07 -5.94 9.46
CA LYS A 338 -45.44 -6.36 9.86
C LYS A 338 -45.44 -7.65 10.68
N ALA A 339 -44.50 -8.57 10.43
CA ALA A 339 -44.37 -9.82 11.18
C ALA A 339 -43.99 -9.56 12.65
N ALA A 340 -43.01 -8.68 12.90
CA ALA A 340 -42.61 -8.29 14.26
C ALA A 340 -43.74 -7.60 15.06
N ALA A 341 -44.49 -6.70 14.40
CA ALA A 341 -45.65 -6.04 15.02
C ALA A 341 -46.79 -7.02 15.37
N ALA A 342 -46.96 -8.11 14.60
CA ALA A 342 -47.97 -9.14 14.85
C ALA A 342 -47.60 -10.08 16.02
N GLN A 343 -46.30 -10.22 16.35
CA GLN A 343 -45.82 -11.00 17.49
C GLN A 343 -45.99 -10.24 18.81
N GLN A 344 -45.71 -8.93 18.86
CA GLN A 344 -45.98 -8.07 20.03
C GLN A 344 -47.48 -7.96 20.36
N ALA A 345 -48.37 -8.09 19.39
CA ALA A 345 -49.82 -8.12 19.63
C ALA A 345 -50.30 -9.41 20.32
N LYS A 346 -49.53 -10.50 20.29
CA LYS A 346 -49.87 -11.77 20.95
C LYS A 346 -49.41 -11.85 22.41
N THR A 347 -48.46 -11.01 22.83
CA THR A 347 -47.96 -10.98 24.22
C THR A 347 -48.72 -9.98 25.11
N ALA A 348 -49.56 -9.11 24.54
CA ALA A 348 -50.34 -8.10 25.26
C ALA A 348 -51.78 -8.54 25.65
N SER A 349 -51.98 -9.80 26.04
CA SER A 349 -53.26 -10.24 26.64
C SER A 349 -53.06 -11.33 27.70
N PRO A 350 -53.02 -10.98 28.99
CA PRO A 350 -53.16 -11.93 30.07
C PRO A 350 -54.53 -11.72 30.74
N HIS A 351 -55.50 -12.62 30.52
CA HIS A 351 -56.54 -12.84 31.53
C HIS A 351 -57.19 -14.24 31.47
N VAL A 352 -56.94 -14.96 32.58
CA VAL A 352 -57.78 -15.96 33.28
C VAL A 352 -58.01 -17.33 32.62
N ALA A 353 -57.27 -18.34 33.12
CA ALA A 353 -57.86 -19.45 33.88
C ALA A 353 -56.76 -20.33 34.52
N GLN A 354 -56.81 -20.45 35.85
CA GLN A 354 -56.10 -21.44 36.66
C GLN A 354 -56.60 -22.86 36.35
N GLY A 355 -55.69 -23.85 36.35
CA GLY A 355 -56.04 -25.23 36.65
C GLY A 355 -55.00 -26.29 36.28
N GLY A 356 -54.37 -26.89 37.31
CA GLY A 356 -54.05 -28.33 37.33
C GLY A 356 -52.66 -28.79 36.91
N PHE A 357 -51.86 -29.22 37.90
CA PHE A 357 -50.78 -30.20 37.73
C PHE A 357 -51.34 -31.57 37.33
N GLY A 358 -50.65 -32.33 36.47
CA GLY A 358 -50.90 -33.76 36.25
C GLY A 358 -50.10 -34.40 35.11
N ASP A 359 -49.37 -35.46 35.45
CA ASP A 359 -48.63 -36.41 34.60
C ASP A 359 -49.37 -36.95 33.36
N GLY A 360 -48.61 -37.45 32.38
CA GLY A 360 -49.02 -38.66 31.65
C GLY A 360 -48.86 -38.63 30.13
N ALA A 361 -48.24 -39.70 29.63
CA ALA A 361 -48.02 -40.06 28.24
C ALA A 361 -49.28 -40.19 27.35
N ASN A 362 -49.01 -40.18 26.03
CA ASN A 362 -49.79 -40.67 24.87
C ASN A 362 -50.85 -39.78 24.18
N GLY A 363 -50.42 -39.20 23.04
CA GLY A 363 -51.11 -39.24 21.72
C GLY A 363 -51.91 -37.98 21.30
N PRO A 364 -52.19 -37.75 19.99
CA PRO A 364 -51.82 -38.51 18.79
C PRO A 364 -51.05 -37.69 17.72
N ALA A 365 -50.52 -38.41 16.74
CA ALA A 365 -49.97 -37.89 15.50
C ALA A 365 -50.95 -36.93 14.79
N ALA A 366 -50.58 -35.66 14.67
CA ALA A 366 -51.14 -34.76 13.67
C ALA A 366 -50.20 -34.79 12.47
N ALA A 367 -50.70 -35.37 11.38
CA ALA A 367 -50.02 -35.50 10.11
C ALA A 367 -49.44 -34.14 9.68
N ALA A 368 -48.11 -34.10 9.56
CA ALA A 368 -47.43 -33.10 8.77
C ALA A 368 -47.93 -33.25 7.33
N THR A 369 -48.76 -32.32 6.89
CA THR A 369 -48.84 -31.99 5.47
C THR A 369 -47.46 -31.46 5.09
N GLN A 370 -46.61 -32.35 4.58
CA GLN A 370 -45.41 -31.99 3.86
C GLN A 370 -45.84 -31.15 2.66
N ASP A 371 -45.55 -29.86 2.71
CA ASP A 371 -45.59 -29.02 1.53
C ASP A 371 -44.37 -29.43 0.68
N GLU A 372 -44.58 -30.22 -0.38
CA GLU A 372 -43.54 -30.82 -1.24
C GLU A 372 -42.73 -29.81 -2.08
N GLY A 373 -42.76 -28.51 -1.74
CA GLY A 373 -42.16 -27.42 -2.51
C GLY A 373 -41.13 -26.56 -1.78
N GLU A 374 -40.88 -26.75 -0.48
CA GLU A 374 -40.03 -25.84 0.29
C GLU A 374 -38.58 -26.34 0.41
N ILE A 375 -37.61 -25.50 0.02
CA ILE A 375 -36.18 -25.81 0.03
C ILE A 375 -35.71 -26.01 1.48
N SER A 376 -35.24 -27.21 1.82
CA SER A 376 -34.75 -27.50 3.17
C SER A 376 -33.35 -26.90 3.41
N PRO A 377 -33.18 -26.00 4.41
CA PRO A 377 -31.87 -25.43 4.75
C PRO A 377 -30.85 -26.50 5.20
N ARG A 378 -31.32 -27.56 5.87
CA ARG A 378 -30.47 -28.66 6.36
C ARG A 378 -29.89 -29.48 5.21
N GLU A 379 -30.70 -29.74 4.19
CA GLU A 379 -30.22 -30.47 3.01
C GLU A 379 -29.28 -29.62 2.15
N THR A 380 -29.52 -28.30 2.10
CA THR A 380 -28.62 -27.36 1.40
C THR A 380 -27.27 -27.28 2.10
N ASP A 381 -27.24 -27.20 3.44
CA ASP A 381 -26.03 -27.23 4.26
C ASP A 381 -25.17 -28.49 4.01
N ALA A 382 -25.82 -29.65 3.86
CA ALA A 382 -25.14 -30.92 3.56
C ALA A 382 -24.50 -30.91 2.15
N VAL A 383 -25.21 -30.41 1.15
CA VAL A 383 -24.70 -30.30 -0.24
C VAL A 383 -23.54 -29.31 -0.32
N LEU A 384 -23.64 -28.16 0.34
CA LEU A 384 -22.58 -27.15 0.42
C LEU A 384 -21.32 -27.73 1.08
N SER A 385 -21.49 -28.49 2.16
CA SER A 385 -20.37 -29.13 2.87
C SER A 385 -19.69 -30.21 2.02
N GLU A 386 -20.46 -31.05 1.31
CA GLU A 386 -19.93 -32.09 0.41
C GLU A 386 -19.11 -31.47 -0.74
N LEU A 387 -19.61 -30.42 -1.39
CA LEU A 387 -18.89 -29.73 -2.46
C LEU A 387 -17.65 -28.98 -1.96
N THR A 388 -17.72 -28.37 -0.77
CA THR A 388 -16.56 -27.74 -0.11
C THR A 388 -15.45 -28.76 0.11
N MET A 389 -15.80 -29.95 0.63
CA MET A 389 -14.82 -31.04 0.79
C MET A 389 -14.24 -31.50 -0.54
N MET A 390 -15.06 -31.67 -1.57
CA MET A 390 -14.57 -32.06 -2.91
C MET A 390 -13.57 -31.03 -3.48
N SER A 391 -13.87 -29.73 -3.33
CA SER A 391 -12.94 -28.65 -3.72
C SER A 391 -11.66 -28.67 -2.90
N GLY A 392 -11.76 -28.75 -1.57
CA GLY A 392 -10.58 -28.79 -0.70
C GLY A 392 -9.65 -29.97 -1.01
N ARG A 393 -10.21 -31.14 -1.36
CA ARG A 393 -9.42 -32.31 -1.79
C ARG A 393 -8.73 -32.09 -3.13
N TRP A 394 -9.38 -31.42 -4.09
CA TRP A 394 -8.76 -31.04 -5.35
C TRP A 394 -7.61 -30.05 -5.13
N GLN A 395 -7.80 -29.03 -4.30
CA GLN A 395 -6.77 -28.02 -4.03
C GLN A 395 -5.56 -28.63 -3.30
N LEU A 396 -5.78 -29.62 -2.43
CA LEU A 396 -4.69 -30.38 -1.82
C LEU A 396 -3.86 -31.14 -2.87
N LEU A 397 -4.50 -31.79 -3.85
CA LEU A 397 -3.79 -32.43 -4.96
C LEU A 397 -3.04 -31.39 -5.82
N ARG A 398 -3.68 -30.27 -6.16
CA ARG A 398 -3.05 -29.17 -6.90
C ARG A 398 -1.79 -28.68 -6.19
N ARG A 399 -1.86 -28.38 -4.90
CA ARG A 399 -0.70 -27.98 -4.10
C ARG A 399 0.41 -29.04 -4.10
N PHE A 400 0.06 -30.33 -4.01
CA PHE A 400 1.03 -31.43 -4.12
C PHE A 400 1.71 -31.48 -5.49
N LEU A 401 0.98 -31.21 -6.59
CA LEU A 401 1.56 -31.17 -7.94
C LEU A 401 2.56 -30.03 -8.07
N TYR A 402 2.22 -28.84 -7.58
CA TYR A 402 3.13 -27.68 -7.56
C TYR A 402 4.39 -27.98 -6.73
N SER A 403 4.25 -28.54 -5.53
CA SER A 403 5.41 -28.86 -4.67
C SER A 403 6.30 -29.98 -5.20
N SER A 404 5.73 -30.91 -5.98
CA SER A 404 6.46 -32.10 -6.45
C SER A 404 7.08 -31.91 -7.82
N LEU A 405 6.49 -31.09 -8.70
CA LEU A 405 6.88 -31.00 -10.12
C LEU A 405 7.61 -29.71 -10.52
N GLN A 406 7.65 -28.69 -9.66
CA GLN A 406 8.47 -27.49 -9.90
C GLN A 406 9.91 -27.73 -9.43
N SER A 407 10.89 -27.40 -10.29
CA SER A 407 12.32 -27.44 -9.98
C SER A 407 12.72 -26.27 -9.08
N GLU A 408 13.61 -26.48 -8.11
CA GLU A 408 14.15 -25.42 -7.23
C GLU A 408 15.03 -24.36 -7.95
N GLU A 409 15.34 -24.54 -9.24
CA GLU A 409 16.06 -23.52 -10.00
C GLU A 409 15.11 -22.46 -10.58
N PRO A 410 15.26 -21.16 -10.20
CA PRO A 410 14.61 -20.08 -10.93
C PRO A 410 15.18 -20.06 -12.36
N PRO A 411 14.34 -19.97 -13.40
CA PRO A 411 14.85 -19.90 -14.76
C PRO A 411 15.74 -18.66 -14.92
N ALA A 412 16.94 -18.88 -15.45
CA ALA A 412 17.85 -17.82 -15.83
C ALA A 412 17.10 -16.81 -16.71
N THR A 413 17.04 -15.57 -16.24
CA THR A 413 16.37 -14.42 -16.87
C THR A 413 16.75 -14.30 -18.34
N THR A 414 15.86 -14.74 -19.23
CA THR A 414 15.86 -14.32 -20.62
C THR A 414 15.21 -12.94 -20.71
N THR A 415 16.02 -11.98 -21.12
CA THR A 415 15.63 -10.61 -21.46
C THR A 415 14.57 -10.62 -22.57
N ALA A 416 13.31 -10.47 -22.21
CA ALA A 416 12.24 -10.05 -23.11
C ALA A 416 11.64 -8.76 -22.58
N GLN A 417 11.70 -7.70 -23.39
CA GLN A 417 11.13 -6.38 -23.10
C GLN A 417 9.62 -6.50 -22.85
N PRO A 418 9.06 -5.84 -21.82
CA PRO A 418 7.62 -5.75 -21.68
C PRO A 418 7.10 -4.60 -22.55
N ASN A 419 6.27 -4.94 -23.53
CA ASN A 419 5.29 -3.99 -24.05
C ASN A 419 4.26 -3.75 -22.94
N GLY A 420 3.91 -2.49 -22.71
CA GLY A 420 2.96 -2.07 -21.70
C GLY A 420 1.59 -2.70 -21.89
N ASP A 421 1.06 -3.27 -20.80
CA ASP A 421 -0.30 -3.10 -20.29
C ASP A 421 -0.45 -4.01 -19.05
N GLU A 422 -0.95 -3.41 -17.95
CA GLU A 422 -1.37 -4.03 -16.68
C GLU A 422 -0.29 -4.72 -15.81
N ALA A 423 -0.14 -4.23 -14.57
CA ALA A 423 0.73 -4.81 -13.55
C ALA A 423 0.29 -6.24 -13.21
N ALA A 424 0.99 -7.23 -13.75
CA ALA A 424 0.87 -8.62 -13.34
C ALA A 424 1.77 -8.86 -12.11
N ASP A 425 1.15 -9.21 -10.99
CA ASP A 425 1.80 -9.78 -9.80
C ASP A 425 2.77 -10.91 -10.19
N PRO A 426 3.80 -11.22 -9.38
CA PRO A 426 4.72 -12.32 -9.64
C PRO A 426 3.97 -13.65 -9.63
N GLU A 427 3.46 -14.08 -10.78
CA GLU A 427 2.83 -15.38 -10.95
C GLU A 427 3.91 -16.46 -10.84
N GLU A 428 3.74 -17.40 -9.89
CA GLU A 428 4.47 -18.66 -9.91
C GLU A 428 4.33 -19.31 -11.31
N PRO A 429 5.39 -19.92 -11.86
CA PRO A 429 5.32 -20.52 -13.20
C PRO A 429 4.16 -21.51 -13.26
N GLN A 430 3.14 -21.17 -14.06
CA GLN A 430 1.89 -21.91 -14.13
C GLN A 430 2.17 -23.36 -14.53
N LEU A 431 1.85 -24.30 -13.64
CA LEU A 431 1.99 -25.71 -13.94
C LEU A 431 0.82 -26.13 -14.84
N ALA A 432 1.04 -26.10 -16.16
CA ALA A 432 0.01 -26.41 -17.16
C ALA A 432 -0.75 -27.71 -16.86
N VAL A 433 -0.06 -28.73 -16.36
CA VAL A 433 -0.66 -30.03 -15.98
C VAL A 433 -1.73 -29.90 -14.89
N ALA A 434 -1.58 -28.96 -13.95
CA ALA A 434 -2.57 -28.72 -12.90
C ALA A 434 -3.65 -27.73 -13.33
N GLU A 435 -3.28 -26.63 -14.02
CA GLU A 435 -4.21 -25.57 -14.41
C GLU A 435 -5.09 -25.95 -15.61
N GLU A 436 -4.61 -26.83 -16.50
CA GLU A 436 -5.39 -27.27 -17.65
C GLU A 436 -6.39 -28.40 -17.34
N SER A 437 -6.33 -28.99 -16.14
CA SER A 437 -7.20 -30.09 -15.71
C SER A 437 -8.68 -29.77 -15.92
N ALA A 438 -9.36 -30.66 -16.64
CA ALA A 438 -10.79 -30.56 -16.90
C ALA A 438 -11.62 -30.76 -15.63
N LEU A 439 -11.18 -31.62 -14.70
CA LEU A 439 -11.83 -31.81 -13.40
C LEU A 439 -11.70 -30.56 -12.54
N GLY A 440 -10.50 -29.97 -12.43
CA GLY A 440 -10.29 -28.74 -11.67
C GLY A 440 -11.19 -27.60 -12.15
N LYS A 441 -11.23 -27.39 -13.48
CA LYS A 441 -12.14 -26.42 -14.12
C LYS A 441 -13.61 -26.74 -13.86
N ALA A 442 -14.01 -28.01 -13.89
CA ALA A 442 -15.39 -28.41 -13.62
C ALA A 442 -15.80 -28.19 -12.14
N ILE A 443 -14.91 -28.48 -11.18
CA ILE A 443 -15.15 -28.19 -9.76
C ILE A 443 -15.26 -26.67 -9.55
N ALA A 444 -14.35 -25.87 -10.11
CA ALA A 444 -14.41 -24.42 -10.04
C ALA A 444 -15.71 -23.86 -10.67
N LYS A 445 -16.15 -24.44 -11.79
CA LYS A 445 -17.44 -24.11 -12.40
C LYS A 445 -18.62 -24.42 -11.46
N GLN A 446 -18.62 -25.58 -10.80
CA GLN A 446 -19.67 -25.93 -9.83
C GLN A 446 -19.66 -25.03 -8.60
N LEU A 447 -18.49 -24.56 -8.15
CA LEU A 447 -18.40 -23.55 -7.10
C LEU A 447 -19.10 -22.24 -7.51
N ASN A 448 -18.95 -21.83 -8.76
CA ASN A 448 -19.55 -20.58 -9.22
C ASN A 448 -21.05 -20.72 -9.58
N GLU A 449 -21.44 -21.80 -10.25
CA GLU A 449 -22.81 -21.96 -10.77
C GLU A 449 -23.79 -22.54 -9.74
N ALA A 450 -23.31 -23.41 -8.84
CA ALA A 450 -24.13 -24.13 -7.87
C ALA A 450 -23.85 -23.71 -6.42
N TYR A 451 -22.60 -23.71 -5.98
CA TYR A 451 -22.27 -23.40 -4.57
C TYR A 451 -22.63 -21.95 -4.20
N LEU A 452 -22.16 -20.95 -4.96
CA LEU A 452 -22.41 -19.54 -4.61
C LEU A 452 -23.89 -19.19 -4.45
N PRO A 453 -24.80 -19.52 -5.39
CA PRO A 453 -26.22 -19.22 -5.20
C PRO A 453 -26.83 -19.92 -3.98
N LEU A 454 -26.45 -21.19 -3.73
CA LEU A 454 -26.95 -21.95 -2.59
C LEU A 454 -26.41 -21.40 -1.25
N GLU A 455 -25.14 -20.99 -1.20
CA GLU A 455 -24.48 -20.44 -0.02
C GLU A 455 -25.06 -19.06 0.34
N VAL A 456 -25.22 -18.17 -0.66
CA VAL A 456 -25.85 -16.86 -0.48
C VAL A 456 -27.30 -17.00 -0.03
N TRP A 457 -28.05 -17.93 -0.62
CA TRP A 457 -29.43 -18.19 -0.17
C TRP A 457 -29.49 -18.72 1.25
N TYR A 458 -28.62 -19.67 1.60
CA TYR A 458 -28.54 -20.21 2.95
C TYR A 458 -28.26 -19.10 3.98
N LEU A 459 -27.29 -18.23 3.68
CA LEU A 459 -26.95 -17.07 4.51
C LEU A 459 -28.15 -16.13 4.67
N ARG A 460 -28.74 -15.67 3.56
CA ARG A 460 -29.86 -14.72 3.58
C ARG A 460 -31.10 -15.29 4.28
N SER A 461 -31.45 -16.55 4.03
CA SER A 461 -32.59 -17.20 4.70
C SER A 461 -32.35 -17.41 6.21
N ALA A 462 -31.10 -17.58 6.63
CA ALA A 462 -30.78 -17.66 8.05
C ALA A 462 -30.87 -16.28 8.73
N ILE A 463 -30.36 -15.22 8.09
CA ILE A 463 -30.48 -13.83 8.57
C ILE A 463 -31.96 -13.40 8.65
N GLU A 464 -32.75 -13.73 7.63
CA GLU A 464 -34.19 -13.44 7.60
C GLU A 464 -34.92 -14.10 8.78
N ARG A 465 -34.61 -15.37 9.08
CA ARG A 465 -35.17 -16.06 10.25
C ARG A 465 -34.71 -15.45 11.57
N ALA A 466 -33.44 -15.05 11.69
CA ALA A 466 -32.94 -14.37 12.88
C ALA A 466 -33.72 -13.07 13.14
N HIS A 467 -33.97 -12.28 12.09
CA HIS A 467 -34.80 -11.08 12.20
C HIS A 467 -36.28 -11.37 12.52
N LEU A 468 -36.85 -12.49 12.07
CA LEU A 468 -38.25 -12.85 12.37
C LEU A 468 -38.48 -13.26 13.83
N VAL A 469 -37.45 -13.79 14.51
CA VAL A 469 -37.52 -14.24 15.91
C VAL A 469 -36.83 -13.23 16.86
N ASP A 470 -36.45 -12.07 16.34
CA ASP A 470 -35.71 -11.06 17.06
C ASP A 470 -36.48 -10.47 18.26
N GLU A 471 -35.85 -10.50 19.44
CA GLU A 471 -36.37 -9.93 20.68
C GLU A 471 -35.28 -9.10 21.38
N PRO A 472 -35.61 -7.92 21.97
CA PRO A 472 -34.65 -7.14 22.74
C PRO A 472 -34.20 -7.88 24.01
N ASP A 473 -32.90 -8.10 24.17
CA ASP A 473 -32.32 -8.67 25.38
C ASP A 473 -31.93 -7.57 26.37
N LEU A 474 -32.84 -7.25 27.28
CA LEU A 474 -32.64 -6.24 28.33
C LEU A 474 -31.80 -6.73 29.52
N ALA A 475 -31.35 -8.00 29.51
CA ALA A 475 -30.44 -8.53 30.52
C ALA A 475 -28.96 -8.33 30.12
N SER A 476 -28.70 -8.03 28.84
CA SER A 476 -27.38 -7.74 28.30
C SER A 476 -26.95 -6.30 28.59
N SER A 477 -25.65 -6.08 28.84
CA SER A 477 -25.07 -4.75 29.01
C SER A 477 -23.90 -4.59 28.03
N PRO A 478 -24.02 -3.75 26.99
CA PRO A 478 -25.18 -2.92 26.64
C PRO A 478 -26.38 -3.74 26.14
N ASN A 479 -27.59 -3.18 26.21
CA ASN A 479 -28.81 -3.87 25.74
C ASN A 479 -28.73 -4.07 24.21
N VAL A 480 -28.67 -5.32 23.76
CA VAL A 480 -28.66 -5.74 22.34
C VAL A 480 -29.86 -6.64 22.03
N SER A 481 -30.05 -7.01 20.77
CA SER A 481 -31.11 -7.93 20.35
C SER A 481 -30.61 -9.36 20.16
N SER A 482 -31.50 -10.34 20.31
CA SER A 482 -31.17 -11.75 20.11
C SER A 482 -30.71 -12.07 18.68
N SER A 483 -31.13 -11.28 17.68
CA SER A 483 -30.73 -11.51 16.28
C SER A 483 -29.25 -11.23 16.01
N LEU A 484 -28.58 -10.38 16.81
CA LEU A 484 -27.19 -10.00 16.60
C LEU A 484 -26.24 -11.21 16.64
N ASP A 485 -26.28 -11.99 17.72
CA ASP A 485 -25.40 -13.15 17.91
C ASP A 485 -25.72 -14.26 16.88
N ASP A 486 -27.00 -14.50 16.59
CA ASP A 486 -27.44 -15.48 15.59
C ASP A 486 -26.92 -15.15 14.18
N ILE A 487 -27.00 -13.88 13.77
CA ILE A 487 -26.52 -13.42 12.46
C ILE A 487 -25.00 -13.63 12.36
N PHE A 488 -24.23 -13.17 13.36
CA PHE A 488 -22.77 -13.25 13.30
C PHE A 488 -22.23 -14.68 13.50
N PHE A 489 -22.95 -15.54 14.21
CA PHE A 489 -22.65 -16.97 14.25
C PHE A 489 -22.77 -17.61 12.86
N ILE A 490 -23.83 -17.29 12.11
CA ILE A 490 -24.02 -17.81 10.74
C ILE A 490 -22.99 -17.22 9.78
N VAL A 491 -22.71 -15.91 9.84
CA VAL A 491 -21.67 -15.28 9.02
C VAL A 491 -20.31 -15.94 9.26
N LYS A 492 -19.95 -16.21 10.53
CA LYS A 492 -18.72 -16.95 10.88
C LYS A 492 -18.70 -18.35 10.26
N LYS A 493 -19.78 -19.13 10.42
CA LYS A 493 -19.89 -20.49 9.85
C LYS A 493 -19.70 -20.48 8.34
N VAL A 494 -20.36 -19.55 7.65
CA VAL A 494 -20.32 -19.43 6.19
C VAL A 494 -18.93 -19.01 5.71
N LEU A 495 -18.31 -18.01 6.33
CA LEU A 495 -16.95 -17.57 5.98
C LEU A 495 -15.91 -18.69 6.14
N HIS A 496 -15.94 -19.45 7.24
CA HIS A 496 -15.06 -20.61 7.41
C HIS A 496 -15.28 -21.66 6.31
N ARG A 497 -16.53 -21.91 5.91
CA ARG A 497 -16.85 -22.87 4.86
C ARG A 497 -16.34 -22.41 3.49
N VAL A 498 -16.54 -21.14 3.14
CA VAL A 498 -16.05 -20.57 1.87
C VAL A 498 -14.53 -20.57 1.82
N VAL A 499 -13.85 -20.20 2.91
CA VAL A 499 -12.37 -20.30 3.01
C VAL A 499 -11.90 -21.76 2.83
N SER A 500 -12.65 -22.72 3.36
CA SER A 500 -12.35 -24.16 3.22
C SER A 500 -12.49 -24.69 1.78
N THR A 501 -13.14 -23.95 0.87
CA THR A 501 -13.14 -24.30 -0.57
C THR A 501 -11.76 -24.16 -1.20
N ALA A 502 -10.86 -23.37 -0.57
CA ALA A 502 -9.52 -23.04 -1.03
C ALA A 502 -9.49 -22.54 -2.49
N ASN A 503 -10.52 -21.82 -2.93
CA ASN A 503 -10.62 -21.24 -4.27
C ASN A 503 -10.74 -19.71 -4.18
N VAL A 504 -9.72 -18.99 -4.64
CA VAL A 504 -9.63 -17.52 -4.53
C VAL A 504 -10.75 -16.82 -5.30
N ALA A 505 -11.05 -17.27 -6.53
CA ALA A 505 -12.10 -16.68 -7.34
C ALA A 505 -13.49 -16.80 -6.66
N ASN A 506 -13.77 -17.96 -6.08
CA ASN A 506 -14.99 -18.20 -5.31
C ASN A 506 -15.07 -17.29 -4.07
N LEU A 507 -13.97 -17.17 -3.33
CA LEU A 507 -13.86 -16.32 -2.15
C LEU A 507 -14.07 -14.84 -2.48
N LEU A 508 -13.48 -14.33 -3.56
CA LEU A 508 -13.64 -12.94 -4.02
C LEU A 508 -15.09 -12.62 -4.36
N ILE A 509 -15.75 -13.48 -5.13
CA ILE A 509 -17.15 -13.29 -5.52
C ILE A 509 -18.04 -13.37 -4.27
N PHE A 510 -17.81 -14.35 -3.39
CA PHE A 510 -18.59 -14.51 -2.17
C PHE A 510 -18.44 -13.31 -1.22
N ASN A 511 -17.21 -12.82 -0.99
CA ASN A 511 -16.98 -11.68 -0.10
C ASN A 511 -17.67 -10.41 -0.61
N LYS A 512 -17.73 -10.21 -1.93
CA LYS A 512 -18.51 -9.12 -2.53
C LYS A 512 -20.00 -9.26 -2.20
N GLU A 513 -20.57 -10.46 -2.36
CA GLU A 513 -21.97 -10.74 -2.02
C GLU A 513 -22.24 -10.62 -0.52
N LEU A 514 -21.32 -11.07 0.34
CA LEU A 514 -21.44 -10.96 1.79
C LEU A 514 -21.55 -9.49 2.23
N ARG A 515 -20.74 -8.58 1.68
CA ARG A 515 -20.86 -7.15 1.98
C ARG A 515 -22.23 -6.60 1.58
N ILE A 516 -22.74 -7.01 0.41
CA ILE A 516 -24.10 -6.61 -0.03
C ILE A 516 -25.15 -7.11 0.97
N VAL A 517 -25.02 -8.34 1.46
CA VAL A 517 -25.91 -8.91 2.48
C VAL A 517 -25.81 -8.17 3.81
N LEU A 518 -24.60 -7.86 4.30
CA LEU A 518 -24.41 -7.08 5.53
C LEU A 518 -25.00 -5.66 5.41
N ASP A 519 -24.79 -5.01 4.26
CA ASP A 519 -25.30 -3.66 4.04
C ASP A 519 -26.83 -3.64 3.89
N GLN A 520 -27.41 -4.57 3.11
CA GLN A 520 -28.83 -4.55 2.76
C GLN A 520 -29.71 -5.37 3.71
N ASP A 521 -29.31 -6.61 4.00
CA ASP A 521 -30.13 -7.55 4.74
C ASP A 521 -29.90 -7.44 6.26
N VAL A 522 -28.87 -6.73 6.72
CA VAL A 522 -28.63 -6.43 8.14
C VAL A 522 -28.79 -4.93 8.42
N ALA A 523 -27.95 -4.06 7.83
CA ALA A 523 -27.94 -2.64 8.17
C ALA A 523 -29.25 -1.90 7.82
N GLU A 524 -29.79 -2.10 6.61
CA GLU A 524 -31.04 -1.45 6.20
C GLU A 524 -32.27 -1.98 6.97
N ILE A 525 -32.25 -3.25 7.41
CA ILE A 525 -33.34 -3.81 8.22
C ILE A 525 -33.36 -3.16 9.60
N TRP A 526 -32.22 -3.10 10.30
CA TRP A 526 -32.13 -2.40 11.58
C TRP A 526 -32.39 -0.90 11.42
N ARG A 527 -31.92 -0.24 10.35
CA ARG A 527 -32.30 1.15 10.03
C ARG A 527 -33.82 1.32 9.92
N ALA A 528 -34.50 0.45 9.19
CA ALA A 528 -35.95 0.54 9.03
C ALA A 528 -36.72 0.31 10.35
N ARG A 529 -36.18 -0.50 11.27
CA ARG A 529 -36.71 -0.67 12.63
C ARG A 529 -36.47 0.56 13.49
N ILE A 530 -35.30 1.17 13.42
CA ILE A 530 -34.97 2.45 14.06
C ILE A 530 -35.94 3.55 13.59
N GLU A 531 -36.16 3.68 12.28
CA GLU A 531 -37.15 4.62 11.72
C GLU A 531 -38.59 4.31 12.14
N GLY A 532 -38.93 3.03 12.32
CA GLY A 532 -40.22 2.59 12.84
C GLY A 532 -40.43 3.05 14.27
N ALA A 533 -39.48 2.72 15.16
CA ALA A 533 -39.49 3.14 16.55
C ALA A 533 -39.48 4.68 16.68
N PHE A 534 -38.76 5.38 15.79
CA PHE A 534 -38.76 6.85 15.72
C PHE A 534 -40.15 7.41 15.38
N LYS A 535 -40.85 6.82 14.40
CA LYS A 535 -42.22 7.25 14.03
C LYS A 535 -43.19 7.06 15.18
N ASP A 536 -43.05 5.98 15.94
CA ASP A 536 -43.88 5.72 17.12
C ASP A 536 -43.59 6.74 18.24
N LEU A 537 -42.31 7.03 18.52
CA LEU A 537 -41.88 8.10 19.43
C LEU A 537 -42.42 9.48 19.01
N ALA A 538 -42.35 9.81 17.72
CA ALA A 538 -42.86 11.07 17.19
C ALA A 538 -44.39 11.19 17.26
N ALA A 539 -45.11 10.10 17.01
CA ALA A 539 -46.56 10.05 17.17
C ALA A 539 -46.96 10.29 18.63
N ILE A 540 -46.27 9.65 19.58
CA ILE A 540 -46.50 9.84 21.03
C ILE A 540 -46.20 11.28 21.46
N ALA A 541 -45.11 11.89 20.98
CA ALA A 541 -44.75 13.28 21.27
C ALA A 541 -45.74 14.30 20.66
N SER A 542 -46.24 14.06 19.45
CA SER A 542 -47.23 14.95 18.80
C SER A 542 -48.59 14.98 19.52
N SER A 543 -48.98 13.87 20.16
CA SER A 543 -50.18 13.81 21.01
C SER A 543 -50.09 14.66 22.29
N GLN A 544 -48.88 15.09 22.68
CA GLN A 544 -48.63 15.99 23.82
C GLN A 544 -49.10 17.42 23.54
N ASN A 545 -48.93 17.90 22.31
CA ASN A 545 -49.23 19.29 21.92
C ASN A 545 -50.72 19.54 21.61
N SER A 546 -51.53 18.52 21.31
CA SER A 546 -52.95 18.71 20.94
C SER A 546 -53.90 18.86 22.14
N MET A 547 -53.49 18.52 23.37
CA MET A 547 -54.32 18.67 24.58
C MET A 547 -54.19 20.03 25.27
N ALA A 548 -53.17 20.83 24.95
CA ALA A 548 -52.95 22.14 25.58
C ALA A 548 -53.95 23.22 25.13
N ILE A 549 -54.81 22.97 24.12
CA ILE A 549 -55.73 23.96 23.52
C ILE A 549 -57.22 23.56 23.69
N GLY A 550 -57.55 22.71 24.68
CA GLY A 550 -58.91 22.19 24.91
C GLY A 550 -59.53 22.58 26.26
N VAL A 551 -60.14 23.78 26.30
CA VAL A 551 -61.23 24.30 27.17
C VAL A 551 -61.48 23.62 28.53
N GLY A 552 -61.39 24.45 29.58
CA GLY A 552 -61.70 24.12 30.96
C GLY A 552 -63.14 23.68 31.26
N GLY A 553 -63.24 22.84 32.28
CA GLY A 553 -64.46 22.50 33.01
C GLY A 553 -64.96 21.08 32.75
N ILE A 554 -64.80 20.18 33.73
CA ILE A 554 -65.87 19.35 34.38
C ILE A 554 -65.27 18.11 35.10
N SER A 555 -65.64 18.02 36.39
CA SER A 555 -65.75 16.89 37.34
C SER A 555 -64.67 15.79 37.51
N GLY A 556 -64.36 15.52 38.79
CA GLY A 556 -63.32 14.62 39.31
C GLY A 556 -63.47 13.11 39.09
N VAL A 557 -64.24 12.67 38.09
CA VAL A 557 -64.25 11.26 37.64
C VAL A 557 -63.35 11.06 36.41
N ALA A 558 -63.01 12.13 35.68
CA ALA A 558 -62.05 12.10 34.56
C ALA A 558 -60.58 12.05 35.00
N ALA A 559 -60.25 12.47 36.23
CA ALA A 559 -58.88 12.52 36.74
C ALA A 559 -58.24 11.12 36.97
N ILE A 560 -59.05 10.10 37.29
CA ILE A 560 -58.57 8.72 37.49
C ILE A 560 -58.35 8.02 36.13
N ALA A 561 -59.20 8.28 35.14
CA ALA A 561 -59.00 7.81 33.76
C ALA A 561 -57.87 8.56 33.03
N GLY A 562 -57.55 9.78 33.45
CA GLY A 562 -56.41 10.57 32.98
C GLY A 562 -55.07 9.97 33.42
N ARG A 563 -54.93 9.61 34.71
CA ARG A 563 -53.70 8.98 35.24
C ARG A 563 -53.37 7.64 34.59
N GLY A 564 -54.35 6.75 34.41
CA GLY A 564 -54.09 5.45 33.76
C GLY A 564 -53.68 5.57 32.28
N ARG A 565 -54.18 6.60 31.56
CA ARG A 565 -53.75 6.89 30.18
C ARG A 565 -52.37 7.53 30.11
N GLU A 566 -52.00 8.28 31.13
CA GLU A 566 -50.69 8.92 31.25
C GLU A 566 -49.61 7.88 31.61
N GLU A 567 -49.88 6.98 32.56
CA GLU A 567 -49.00 5.83 32.89
C GLU A 567 -48.82 4.87 31.70
N GLU A 568 -49.90 4.54 30.97
CA GLU A 568 -49.81 3.67 29.79
C GLU A 568 -49.05 4.36 28.63
N ARG A 569 -49.13 5.68 28.54
CA ARG A 569 -48.39 6.46 27.57
C ARG A 569 -46.90 6.54 27.91
N GLU A 570 -46.55 6.80 29.16
CA GLU A 570 -45.16 6.78 29.64
C GLU A 570 -44.52 5.40 29.44
N ARG A 571 -45.27 4.33 29.70
CA ARG A 571 -44.83 2.96 29.43
C ARG A 571 -44.52 2.74 27.94
N ARG A 572 -45.41 3.18 27.04
CA ARG A 572 -45.21 3.06 25.58
C ARG A 572 -44.04 3.91 25.07
N GLU A 573 -43.85 5.09 25.62
CA GLU A 573 -42.72 5.96 25.29
C GLU A 573 -41.39 5.31 25.72
N LYS A 574 -41.36 4.74 26.94
CA LYS A 574 -40.21 4.00 27.46
C LYS A 574 -39.89 2.77 26.60
N GLU A 575 -40.88 1.98 26.24
CA GLU A 575 -40.71 0.79 25.38
C GLU A 575 -40.18 1.12 23.98
N ALA A 576 -40.74 2.16 23.35
CA ALA A 576 -40.28 2.61 22.03
C ALA A 576 -38.85 3.17 22.10
N ARG A 577 -38.50 3.90 23.17
CA ARG A 577 -37.15 4.41 23.42
C ARG A 577 -36.14 3.28 23.65
N THR A 578 -36.49 2.29 24.47
CA THR A 578 -35.62 1.12 24.72
C THR A 578 -35.36 0.35 23.42
N THR A 579 -36.40 0.11 22.62
CA THR A 579 -36.29 -0.57 21.33
C THR A 579 -35.39 0.19 20.36
N PHE A 580 -35.51 1.53 20.33
CA PHE A 580 -34.67 2.39 19.51
C PHE A 580 -33.19 2.31 19.91
N ILE A 581 -32.90 2.31 21.22
CA ILE A 581 -31.53 2.23 21.76
C ILE A 581 -30.90 0.87 21.47
N VAL A 582 -31.65 -0.23 21.62
CA VAL A 582 -31.18 -1.60 21.36
C VAL A 582 -30.67 -1.75 19.93
N TYR A 583 -31.43 -1.29 18.93
CA TYR A 583 -31.00 -1.41 17.53
C TYR A 583 -29.83 -0.50 17.16
N LEU A 584 -29.61 0.61 17.88
CA LEU A 584 -28.38 1.40 17.73
C LEU A 584 -27.17 0.67 18.30
N ASN A 585 -27.34 -0.03 19.42
CA ASN A 585 -26.29 -0.84 20.01
C ASN A 585 -25.98 -2.06 19.15
N ASP A 586 -26.98 -2.68 18.52
CA ASP A 586 -26.78 -3.81 17.60
C ASP A 586 -25.88 -3.43 16.43
N LEU A 587 -26.12 -2.27 15.80
CA LEU A 587 -25.30 -1.80 14.68
C LEU A 587 -23.85 -1.48 15.10
N ASP A 588 -23.66 -0.84 16.25
CA ASP A 588 -22.33 -0.53 16.79
C ASP A 588 -21.56 -1.81 17.18
N THR A 589 -22.25 -2.75 17.82
CA THR A 589 -21.69 -4.06 18.19
C THR A 589 -21.42 -4.92 16.96
N ALA A 590 -22.28 -4.88 15.94
CA ALA A 590 -22.08 -5.56 14.67
C ALA A 590 -20.81 -5.07 13.94
N ALA A 591 -20.52 -3.76 13.97
CA ALA A 591 -19.27 -3.23 13.40
C ALA A 591 -18.04 -3.84 14.10
N SER A 592 -18.10 -3.95 15.43
CA SER A 592 -17.05 -4.58 16.23
C SER A 592 -16.92 -6.09 15.95
N TYR A 593 -18.04 -6.81 15.84
CA TYR A 593 -18.06 -8.24 15.52
C TYR A 593 -17.48 -8.52 14.12
N THR A 594 -17.80 -7.69 13.12
CA THR A 594 -17.19 -7.79 11.77
C THR A 594 -15.67 -7.66 11.84
N SER A 595 -15.13 -6.68 12.59
CA SER A 595 -13.68 -6.52 12.72
C SER A 595 -13.04 -7.77 13.31
N ARG A 596 -13.54 -8.19 14.47
CA ARG A 596 -12.99 -9.30 15.25
C ARG A 596 -13.03 -10.60 14.44
N LEU A 597 -14.11 -10.84 13.70
CA LEU A 597 -14.25 -12.03 12.86
C LEU A 597 -13.23 -12.05 11.72
N ILE A 598 -13.01 -10.93 11.04
CA ILE A 598 -12.02 -10.85 9.97
C ILE A 598 -10.60 -10.95 10.54
N ASP A 599 -10.32 -10.31 11.68
CA ASP A 599 -9.04 -10.43 12.39
C ASP A 599 -8.76 -11.88 12.79
N GLU A 600 -9.76 -12.59 13.33
CA GLU A 600 -9.69 -14.01 13.64
C GLU A 600 -9.37 -14.82 12.38
N LEU A 601 -10.09 -14.63 11.27
CA LEU A 601 -9.88 -15.41 10.05
C LEU A 601 -8.53 -15.14 9.38
N VAL A 602 -8.05 -13.89 9.39
CA VAL A 602 -6.77 -13.50 8.79
C VAL A 602 -5.57 -13.94 9.65
N SER A 603 -5.74 -13.91 10.98
CA SER A 603 -4.68 -14.27 11.94
C SER A 603 -4.67 -15.76 12.29
N SER A 604 -5.79 -16.46 12.12
CA SER A 604 -5.93 -17.87 12.48
C SER A 604 -5.16 -18.78 11.54
N ASP A 605 -4.68 -19.90 12.10
CA ASP A 605 -4.28 -21.11 11.37
C ASP A 605 -5.35 -21.58 10.37
N SER A 606 -6.60 -21.13 10.47
CA SER A 606 -7.67 -21.44 9.50
C SER A 606 -7.31 -21.05 8.07
N LEU A 607 -6.75 -19.85 7.83
CA LEU A 607 -6.34 -19.45 6.48
C LEU A 607 -5.07 -20.19 6.06
N ALA A 608 -4.13 -20.41 6.99
CA ALA A 608 -2.89 -21.18 6.75
C ALA A 608 -3.14 -22.67 6.48
N SER A 609 -4.19 -23.22 7.10
CA SER A 609 -4.65 -24.61 6.92
C SER A 609 -5.56 -24.78 5.70
N ALA A 610 -6.10 -23.69 5.15
CA ALA A 610 -6.77 -23.71 3.88
C ALA A 610 -5.74 -24.00 2.77
N PHE A 611 -6.07 -24.92 1.87
CA PHE A 611 -5.14 -25.47 0.88
C PHE A 611 -4.83 -24.52 -0.29
N PHE A 612 -4.69 -23.21 -0.04
CA PHE A 612 -4.26 -22.22 -1.03
C PHE A 612 -2.79 -22.42 -1.43
N LEU A 613 -2.43 -21.98 -2.64
CA LEU A 613 -1.04 -21.80 -3.03
C LEU A 613 -0.42 -20.60 -2.31
N ASN A 614 0.92 -20.55 -2.22
CA ASN A 614 1.62 -19.43 -1.59
C ASN A 614 1.32 -18.10 -2.30
N SER A 615 1.30 -18.11 -3.64
CA SER A 615 0.94 -16.97 -4.50
C SER A 615 -0.54 -16.54 -4.39
N GLU A 616 -1.40 -17.39 -3.84
CA GLU A 616 -2.84 -17.15 -3.69
C GLU A 616 -3.20 -16.64 -2.29
N PHE A 617 -2.30 -16.84 -1.32
CA PHE A 617 -2.54 -16.57 0.08
C PHE A 617 -2.77 -15.07 0.36
N GLU A 618 -1.93 -14.19 -0.18
CA GLU A 618 -2.10 -12.74 -0.01
C GLU A 618 -3.37 -12.22 -0.71
N ARG A 619 -3.71 -12.76 -1.89
CA ARG A 619 -4.97 -12.41 -2.58
C ARG A 619 -6.20 -12.82 -1.75
N ALA A 620 -6.18 -14.00 -1.13
CA ALA A 620 -7.24 -14.45 -0.24
C ALA A 620 -7.34 -13.57 1.03
N ARG A 621 -6.20 -13.22 1.64
CA ARG A 621 -6.12 -12.33 2.81
C ARG A 621 -6.67 -10.93 2.50
N ASN A 622 -6.26 -10.34 1.38
CA ASN A 622 -6.71 -9.02 0.94
C ASN A 622 -8.23 -9.01 0.69
N SER A 623 -8.75 -10.05 0.03
CA SER A 623 -10.19 -10.24 -0.19
C SER A 623 -10.99 -10.24 1.11
N LEU A 624 -10.53 -10.98 2.13
CA LEU A 624 -11.21 -11.04 3.43
C LEU A 624 -11.18 -9.69 4.16
N SER A 625 -10.06 -8.97 4.06
CA SER A 625 -9.92 -7.65 4.68
C SER A 625 -10.92 -6.63 4.13
N LEU A 626 -11.28 -6.73 2.85
CA LEU A 626 -12.28 -5.84 2.22
C LEU A 626 -13.71 -5.98 2.77
N VAL A 627 -14.01 -7.04 3.53
CA VAL A 627 -15.31 -7.19 4.20
C VAL A 627 -15.47 -6.15 5.33
N ARG A 628 -14.37 -5.65 5.90
CA ARG A 628 -14.39 -4.60 6.95
C ARG A 628 -15.08 -3.32 6.49
N ASN A 629 -15.08 -3.01 5.19
CA ASN A 629 -15.71 -1.79 4.66
C ASN A 629 -17.22 -1.68 4.95
N SER A 630 -17.91 -2.79 5.26
CA SER A 630 -19.30 -2.76 5.73
C SER A 630 -19.50 -2.00 7.06
N GLN A 631 -18.44 -1.80 7.84
CA GLN A 631 -18.47 -1.02 9.09
C GLN A 631 -18.86 0.45 8.87
N GLU A 632 -18.43 1.05 7.76
CA GLU A 632 -18.76 2.44 7.42
C GLU A 632 -20.28 2.62 7.33
N LYS A 633 -20.96 1.63 6.75
CA LYS A 633 -22.41 1.62 6.63
C LYS A 633 -23.08 1.53 8.01
N PHE A 634 -22.61 0.63 8.88
CA PHE A 634 -23.14 0.51 10.24
C PHE A 634 -22.98 1.81 11.04
N HIS A 635 -21.77 2.38 11.07
CA HIS A 635 -21.49 3.65 11.77
C HIS A 635 -22.31 4.82 11.21
N SER A 636 -22.50 4.89 9.89
CA SER A 636 -23.34 5.91 9.26
C SER A 636 -24.79 5.87 9.75
N VAL A 637 -25.36 4.66 9.91
CA VAL A 637 -26.73 4.49 10.43
C VAL A 637 -26.81 4.86 11.91
N VAL A 638 -25.83 4.42 12.70
CA VAL A 638 -25.74 4.75 14.13
C VAL A 638 -25.71 6.26 14.34
N LYS A 639 -24.83 6.97 13.63
CA LYS A 639 -24.71 8.43 13.71
C LYS A 639 -26.05 9.13 13.40
N ALA A 640 -26.69 8.75 12.29
CA ALA A 640 -27.98 9.32 11.90
C ALA A 640 -29.08 9.06 12.95
N GLY A 641 -29.11 7.87 13.55
CA GLY A 641 -30.07 7.53 14.60
C GLY A 641 -29.82 8.26 15.93
N LEU A 642 -28.55 8.44 16.34
CA LEU A 642 -28.19 9.21 17.53
C LEU A 642 -28.56 10.69 17.39
N GLU A 643 -28.33 11.29 16.21
CA GLU A 643 -28.75 12.66 15.90
C GLU A 643 -30.28 12.82 15.97
N GLN A 644 -31.04 11.83 15.48
CA GLN A 644 -32.50 11.83 15.57
C GLN A 644 -32.99 11.73 17.02
N LEU A 645 -32.43 10.82 17.81
CA LEU A 645 -32.74 10.65 19.23
C LEU A 645 -32.51 11.96 20.00
N PHE A 646 -31.37 12.59 19.77
CA PHE A 646 -30.98 13.83 20.43
C PHE A 646 -31.92 14.99 20.10
N ASN A 647 -32.21 15.20 18.80
CA ASN A 647 -33.02 16.32 18.35
C ASN A 647 -34.47 16.29 18.85
N GLN A 648 -35.01 15.10 19.17
CA GLN A 648 -36.40 14.94 19.57
C GLN A 648 -36.60 14.84 21.09
N LEU A 649 -35.73 14.13 21.80
CA LEU A 649 -35.89 13.91 23.25
C LEU A 649 -35.20 14.96 24.09
N VAL A 650 -33.99 15.36 23.69
CA VAL A 650 -33.11 16.17 24.54
C VAL A 650 -33.20 17.64 24.15
N ARG A 651 -33.08 17.96 22.85
CA ARG A 651 -33.09 19.34 22.37
C ARG A 651 -34.32 20.16 22.78
N PRO A 652 -35.57 19.64 22.75
CA PRO A 652 -36.74 20.41 23.18
C PRO A 652 -36.78 20.66 24.70
N LYS A 653 -36.23 19.74 25.51
CA LYS A 653 -36.14 19.88 26.96
C LYS A 653 -35.04 20.84 27.40
N LEU A 654 -33.95 20.94 26.63
CA LEU A 654 -32.84 21.87 26.90
C LEU A 654 -33.16 23.34 26.53
N ARG A 655 -34.11 23.58 25.61
CA ARG A 655 -34.42 24.93 25.10
C ARG A 655 -35.05 25.87 26.16
N PRO A 656 -35.99 25.44 27.04
CA PRO A 656 -36.51 26.26 28.14
C PRO A 656 -35.45 26.56 29.21
N LEU A 657 -34.64 25.55 29.59
CA LEU A 657 -33.53 25.68 30.54
C LEU A 657 -32.57 26.81 30.15
N LEU A 658 -32.21 26.91 28.86
CA LEU A 658 -31.36 27.99 28.34
C LEU A 658 -31.96 29.40 28.54
N SER A 659 -33.28 29.54 28.60
CA SER A 659 -33.96 30.83 28.79
C SER A 659 -34.18 31.21 30.25
N GLU A 660 -34.20 30.24 31.16
CA GLU A 660 -34.42 30.47 32.60
C GLU A 660 -33.11 30.67 33.38
N VAL A 661 -32.03 29.96 33.01
CA VAL A 661 -30.71 30.04 33.69
C VAL A 661 -30.14 31.48 33.75
N TYR A 662 -30.56 32.37 32.84
CA TYR A 662 -30.04 33.73 32.75
C TYR A 662 -31.05 34.83 33.11
N LYS A 663 -32.28 34.48 33.52
CA LYS A 663 -33.31 35.48 33.79
C LYS A 663 -33.16 36.13 35.18
N ASP A 664 -32.61 35.39 36.14
CA ASP A 664 -32.33 35.87 37.50
C ASP A 664 -31.05 35.20 38.06
N VAL A 665 -29.87 35.63 37.60
CA VAL A 665 -28.60 35.24 38.27
C VAL A 665 -28.49 36.04 39.58
N SER A 666 -29.21 35.59 40.60
CA SER A 666 -29.01 35.94 42.01
C SER A 666 -28.08 34.90 42.64
N TYR A 667 -26.94 35.35 43.20
CA TYR A 667 -25.96 34.49 43.88
C TYR A 667 -26.39 34.05 45.29
N LYS A 668 -27.65 33.62 45.41
CA LYS A 668 -28.17 32.83 46.53
C LYS A 668 -29.17 31.84 45.93
N LEU A 669 -28.77 30.58 45.84
CA LEU A 669 -29.65 29.45 45.59
C LEU A 669 -29.71 28.60 46.86
N ASP A 670 -30.93 28.24 47.22
CA ASP A 670 -31.34 27.38 48.32
C ASP A 670 -31.29 25.89 47.94
N GLU A 671 -31.21 25.02 48.95
CA GLU A 671 -30.92 23.58 48.79
C GLU A 671 -32.00 22.78 48.04
N ASP A 672 -33.18 23.34 47.78
CA ASP A 672 -34.28 22.61 47.16
C ASP A 672 -34.11 22.43 45.64
N GLY A 673 -33.30 23.26 44.98
CA GLY A 673 -33.00 23.14 43.54
C GLY A 673 -31.95 22.07 43.19
N TYR A 674 -31.24 21.53 44.18
CA TYR A 674 -30.13 20.59 43.96
C TYR A 674 -30.60 19.12 43.84
N ASN A 675 -31.77 18.79 44.39
CA ASN A 675 -32.23 17.39 44.49
C ASN A 675 -33.06 16.88 43.29
N GLU A 676 -33.47 17.74 42.35
CA GLU A 676 -34.28 17.31 41.18
C GLU A 676 -33.46 16.91 39.93
N ALA A 677 -32.14 17.02 39.95
CA ALA A 677 -31.28 16.77 38.78
C ALA A 677 -30.62 15.38 38.74
N GLU A 678 -30.97 14.47 39.63
CA GLU A 678 -30.41 13.12 39.69
C GLU A 678 -31.32 12.10 38.96
N TYR A 679 -31.46 12.24 37.63
CA TYR A 679 -32.08 11.21 36.79
C TYR A 679 -31.02 10.61 35.86
N ARG A 680 -30.37 9.53 36.31
CA ARG A 680 -29.39 8.75 35.53
C ARG A 680 -30.10 7.67 34.69
N ASP A 681 -30.01 7.79 33.37
CA ASP A 681 -30.32 6.73 32.39
C ASP A 681 -28.99 6.16 31.82
N GLU A 682 -27.98 5.95 32.67
CA GLU A 682 -26.60 5.61 32.25
C GLU A 682 -26.42 4.18 31.69
N ASP A 683 -27.38 3.27 31.84
CA ASP A 683 -27.15 1.83 31.61
C ASP A 683 -27.67 1.27 30.27
N SER A 684 -27.93 2.09 29.24
CA SER A 684 -28.64 1.60 28.03
C SER A 684 -27.92 1.70 26.69
N LEU A 685 -27.02 2.67 26.47
CA LEU A 685 -26.28 2.82 25.22
C LEU A 685 -24.89 2.17 25.31
N THR A 686 -24.32 1.74 24.18
CA THR A 686 -22.89 1.40 24.14
C THR A 686 -22.04 2.59 24.55
N GLU A 687 -20.83 2.36 25.06
CA GLU A 687 -19.92 3.43 25.48
C GLU A 687 -19.63 4.42 24.33
N SER A 688 -19.43 3.90 23.11
CA SER A 688 -19.26 4.68 21.88
C SER A 688 -20.49 5.56 21.59
N ASN A 689 -21.68 4.97 21.62
CA ASN A 689 -22.94 5.65 21.33
C ASN A 689 -23.26 6.71 22.40
N TYR A 690 -23.02 6.40 23.68
CA TYR A 690 -23.22 7.32 24.79
C TYR A 690 -22.31 8.54 24.66
N ASN A 691 -21.02 8.34 24.38
CA ASN A 691 -20.06 9.42 24.20
C ASN A 691 -20.47 10.36 23.05
N HIS A 692 -20.89 9.80 21.92
CA HIS A 692 -21.36 10.58 20.78
C HIS A 692 -22.64 11.38 21.09
N PHE A 693 -23.62 10.73 21.74
CA PHE A 693 -24.86 11.37 22.16
C PHE A 693 -24.62 12.51 23.18
N PHE A 694 -23.77 12.25 24.19
CA PHE A 694 -23.42 13.20 25.23
C PHE A 694 -22.69 14.42 24.66
N SER A 695 -21.70 14.20 23.79
CA SER A 695 -20.99 15.29 23.10
C SER A 695 -21.94 16.15 22.26
N THR A 696 -22.87 15.52 21.53
CA THR A 696 -23.87 16.26 20.74
C THR A 696 -24.75 17.14 21.63
N ALA A 697 -25.14 16.64 22.81
CA ALA A 697 -25.91 17.40 23.78
C ALA A 697 -25.18 18.62 24.33
N VAL A 698 -23.91 18.44 24.70
CA VAL A 698 -23.06 19.51 25.20
C VAL A 698 -22.84 20.58 24.12
N ASN A 699 -22.59 20.18 22.87
CA ASN A 699 -22.39 21.12 21.76
C ASN A 699 -23.60 22.04 21.51
N VAL A 700 -24.82 21.54 21.68
CA VAL A 700 -26.03 22.35 21.53
C VAL A 700 -26.22 23.35 22.67
N LEU A 701 -25.69 23.07 23.87
CA LEU A 701 -25.70 23.99 25.00
C LEU A 701 -24.60 25.06 24.91
N VAL A 702 -23.42 24.66 24.43
CA VAL A 702 -22.25 25.55 24.33
C VAL A 702 -22.42 26.64 23.26
N ARG A 703 -23.03 26.31 22.11
CA ARG A 703 -23.22 27.29 21.01
C ARG A 703 -24.04 28.54 21.40
N PRO A 704 -25.20 28.43 22.06
CA PRO A 704 -25.93 29.58 22.61
C PRO A 704 -25.12 30.35 23.66
N TRP A 705 -24.39 29.66 24.55
CA TRP A 705 -23.51 30.31 25.52
C TRP A 705 -22.44 31.16 24.85
N GLU A 706 -21.82 30.67 23.78
CA GLU A 706 -20.83 31.43 23.01
C GLU A 706 -21.44 32.70 22.37
N SER A 707 -22.68 32.61 21.87
CA SER A 707 -23.40 33.77 21.32
C SER A 707 -23.74 34.80 22.39
N MET A 708 -24.15 34.34 23.58
CA MET A 708 -24.50 35.21 24.71
C MET A 708 -23.27 35.92 25.29
N ILE A 709 -22.18 35.18 25.51
CA ILE A 709 -20.90 35.72 26.02
C ILE A 709 -20.39 36.85 25.12
N ARG A 710 -20.52 36.70 23.79
CA ARG A 710 -20.16 37.77 22.84
C ARG A 710 -20.98 39.06 22.97
N GLY A 711 -22.20 38.99 23.51
CA GLY A 711 -23.08 40.15 23.71
C GLY A 711 -22.92 40.86 25.06
N MET A 712 -22.11 40.32 25.97
CA MET A 712 -21.93 40.85 27.33
C MET A 712 -20.75 41.83 27.40
N LYS A 713 -20.75 42.67 28.45
CA LYS A 713 -19.62 43.55 28.80
C LYS A 713 -18.89 42.98 30.01
N TYR A 714 -17.56 42.99 29.97
CA TYR A 714 -16.70 42.39 31.00
C TYR A 714 -15.83 43.43 31.69
N SER A 715 -15.60 43.25 32.99
CA SER A 715 -14.50 43.85 33.74
C SER A 715 -13.43 42.78 34.00
N GLU A 716 -12.19 43.15 34.35
CA GLU A 716 -11.09 42.20 34.65
C GLU A 716 -11.51 41.12 35.67
N LEU A 717 -12.09 41.54 36.80
CA LEU A 717 -12.63 40.62 37.81
C LEU A 717 -13.83 39.80 37.30
N GLY A 718 -14.59 40.32 36.34
CA GLY A 718 -15.70 39.62 35.69
C GLY A 718 -15.23 38.56 34.69
N ALA A 719 -14.11 38.80 34.00
CA ALA A 719 -13.47 37.84 33.11
C ALA A 719 -12.85 36.68 33.89
N LEU A 720 -12.13 36.96 34.98
CA LEU A 720 -11.57 35.93 35.87
C LEU A 720 -12.66 35.03 36.47
N ARG A 721 -13.83 35.61 36.76
CA ARG A 721 -14.99 34.85 37.23
C ARG A 721 -15.56 33.94 36.13
N LEU A 722 -15.69 34.46 34.90
CA LEU A 722 -16.17 33.69 33.75
C LEU A 722 -15.25 32.50 33.46
N ASP A 723 -13.93 32.70 33.47
CA ASP A 723 -12.93 31.65 33.29
C ASP A 723 -13.05 30.57 34.36
N ARG A 724 -13.15 30.96 35.64
CA ARG A 724 -13.35 30.01 36.75
C ARG A 724 -14.64 29.21 36.60
N ASP A 725 -15.73 29.85 36.19
CA ASP A 725 -17.03 29.20 36.04
C ASP A 725 -17.00 28.20 34.85
N ILE A 726 -16.40 28.57 33.71
CA ILE A 726 -16.22 27.67 32.56
C ILE A 726 -15.35 26.46 32.92
N ARG A 727 -14.21 26.67 33.60
CA ARG A 727 -13.34 25.57 34.04
C ARG A 727 -14.05 24.64 35.04
N SER A 728 -14.84 25.21 35.96
CA SER A 728 -15.59 24.43 36.96
C SER A 728 -16.67 23.59 36.30
N ILE A 729 -17.41 24.16 35.34
CA ILE A 729 -18.43 23.43 34.56
C ILE A 729 -17.78 22.33 33.72
N LEU A 730 -16.68 22.63 33.02
CA LEU A 730 -15.95 21.62 32.23
C LEU A 730 -15.41 20.49 33.11
N SER A 731 -14.79 20.83 34.26
CA SER A 731 -14.29 19.82 35.21
C SER A 731 -15.42 18.95 35.76
N HIS A 732 -16.59 19.52 36.02
CA HIS A 732 -17.76 18.77 36.45
C HIS A 732 -18.25 17.83 35.34
N LEU A 733 -18.40 18.33 34.11
CA LEU A 733 -18.83 17.50 32.96
C LEU A 733 -17.84 16.37 32.65
N ILE A 734 -16.53 16.63 32.74
CA ILE A 734 -15.49 15.61 32.59
C ILE A 734 -15.57 14.56 33.73
N SER A 735 -15.90 14.98 34.95
CA SER A 735 -16.08 14.04 36.08
C SER A 735 -17.31 13.14 35.90
N GLN A 736 -18.35 13.62 35.22
CA GLN A 736 -19.56 12.84 34.95
C GLN A 736 -19.41 11.95 33.71
N ALA A 737 -18.59 12.34 32.73
CA ALA A 737 -18.33 11.55 31.51
C ALA A 737 -16.83 11.47 31.17
N PRO A 738 -16.05 10.64 31.90
CA PRO A 738 -14.58 10.56 31.75
C PRO A 738 -14.14 10.16 30.33
N TYR A 739 -14.91 9.26 29.70
CA TYR A 739 -14.63 8.72 28.37
C TYR A 739 -14.94 9.70 27.23
N ALA A 740 -15.76 10.73 27.48
CA ALA A 740 -16.05 11.82 26.54
C ALA A 740 -15.12 13.03 26.71
N SER A 741 -14.10 12.94 27.58
CA SER A 741 -13.24 14.06 27.96
C SER A 741 -12.59 14.79 26.77
N GLY A 742 -12.14 14.07 25.73
CA GLY A 742 -11.59 14.67 24.52
C GLY A 742 -12.60 15.53 23.76
N SER A 743 -13.80 14.98 23.52
CA SER A 743 -14.86 15.70 22.79
C SER A 743 -15.47 16.85 23.60
N LEU A 744 -15.51 16.73 24.93
CA LEU A 744 -15.93 17.81 25.84
C LEU A 744 -14.93 18.96 25.85
N ARG A 745 -13.63 18.66 25.89
CA ARG A 745 -12.58 19.68 25.75
C ARG A 745 -12.68 20.41 24.42
N GLU A 746 -12.92 19.68 23.33
CA GLU A 746 -13.13 20.28 22.01
C GLU A 746 -14.36 21.19 21.98
N SER A 747 -15.48 20.72 22.52
CA SER A 747 -16.75 21.48 22.55
C SER A 747 -16.62 22.78 23.36
N PHE A 748 -15.89 22.77 24.48
CA PHE A 748 -15.65 23.94 25.33
C PHE A 748 -14.43 24.79 24.91
N SER A 749 -13.61 24.31 23.98
CA SER A 749 -12.36 24.96 23.56
C SER A 749 -12.57 26.43 23.19
N ARG A 750 -13.61 26.74 22.39
CA ARG A 750 -13.94 28.12 22.02
C ARG A 750 -14.32 28.99 23.23
N LEU A 751 -15.09 28.46 24.17
CA LEU A 751 -15.45 29.20 25.39
C LEU A 751 -14.24 29.43 26.29
N GLN A 752 -13.36 28.44 26.42
CA GLN A 752 -12.10 28.58 27.14
C GLN A 752 -11.19 29.60 26.46
N GLN A 753 -11.04 29.57 25.13
CA GLN A 753 -10.28 30.57 24.37
C GLN A 753 -10.84 31.99 24.56
N ILE A 754 -12.16 32.16 24.51
CA ILE A 754 -12.81 33.45 24.78
C ILE A 754 -12.55 33.90 26.23
N ALA A 755 -12.69 32.99 27.20
CA ALA A 755 -12.43 33.31 28.60
C ALA A 755 -10.97 33.69 28.84
N THR A 756 -10.03 32.91 28.30
CA THR A 756 -8.60 33.19 28.32
C THR A 756 -8.33 34.57 27.73
N LEU A 757 -8.83 34.88 26.52
CA LEU A 757 -8.67 36.18 25.88
C LEU A 757 -9.23 37.35 26.71
N LEU A 758 -10.34 37.14 27.42
CA LEU A 758 -10.94 38.15 28.29
C LEU A 758 -10.18 38.33 29.60
N THR A 759 -9.47 37.30 30.07
CA THR A 759 -8.61 37.35 31.27
C THR A 759 -7.18 37.81 31.00
N LEU A 760 -6.82 38.02 29.73
CA LEU A 760 -5.52 38.60 29.38
C LEU A 760 -5.50 40.08 29.76
N ASP A 761 -4.56 40.50 30.62
CA ASP A 761 -4.36 41.92 30.96
C ASP A 761 -3.81 42.70 29.74
N SER A 762 -3.17 41.98 28.80
CA SER A 762 -2.87 42.41 27.43
C SER A 762 -2.62 41.18 26.53
N ILE A 763 -2.68 41.33 25.19
CA ILE A 763 -2.47 40.25 24.19
C ILE A 763 -1.09 39.53 24.36
N GLU A 764 -0.19 40.07 25.17
CA GLU A 764 1.16 39.55 25.42
C GLU A 764 1.20 38.36 26.42
N GLU A 765 0.11 38.06 27.15
CA GLU A 765 0.11 37.01 28.20
C GLU A 765 -0.38 35.62 27.73
N ALA A 766 -0.65 35.40 26.44
CA ALA A 766 -0.94 34.06 25.89
C ALA A 766 0.32 33.19 25.68
N ASP A 767 1.50 33.69 26.05
CA ASP A 767 2.80 33.27 25.50
C ASP A 767 3.81 32.75 26.53
N GLU A 768 3.38 31.99 27.55
CA GLU A 768 4.32 31.41 28.54
C GLU A 768 4.98 30.09 28.10
N GLY A 769 4.56 29.50 26.97
CA GLY A 769 5.17 28.30 26.41
C GLY A 769 6.56 28.57 25.81
N GLN A 770 7.43 27.57 25.79
CA GLN A 770 8.74 27.69 25.15
C GLN A 770 8.56 27.90 23.64
N PRO A 771 9.13 28.95 23.04
CA PRO A 771 8.90 29.24 21.63
C PRO A 771 9.58 28.18 20.75
N VAL A 772 8.83 27.63 19.80
CA VAL A 772 9.32 26.69 18.79
C VAL A 772 8.88 27.14 17.40
N LEU A 773 9.82 27.19 16.46
CA LEU A 773 9.56 27.44 15.06
C LEU A 773 9.54 26.10 14.31
N PHE A 774 8.43 25.83 13.62
CA PHE A 774 8.34 24.77 12.62
C PHE A 774 8.73 25.30 11.25
N VAL A 775 9.65 24.58 10.59
CA VAL A 775 10.15 24.90 9.25
C VAL A 775 9.72 23.81 8.29
N HIS A 776 8.69 24.08 7.49
CA HIS A 776 8.14 23.09 6.55
C HIS A 776 9.12 22.72 5.41
N GLY A 777 8.86 21.58 4.78
CA GLY A 777 9.65 21.02 3.68
C GLY A 777 9.28 21.56 2.28
N GLY A 778 9.78 20.85 1.27
CA GLY A 778 9.76 21.24 -0.15
C GLY A 778 11.17 21.58 -0.64
N PRO A 779 11.50 22.86 -0.94
CA PRO A 779 10.78 24.07 -0.54
C PRO A 779 9.48 24.33 -1.31
N GLY A 780 8.49 24.92 -0.63
CA GLY A 780 7.20 25.24 -1.26
C GLY A 780 6.00 24.46 -0.73
N GLY A 781 6.19 23.55 0.24
CA GLY A 781 5.13 22.66 0.73
C GLY A 781 4.05 23.31 1.59
N GLY A 782 4.35 24.41 2.28
CA GLY A 782 3.47 25.01 3.28
C GLY A 782 3.32 24.16 4.55
N CYS A 783 2.68 24.74 5.56
CA CYS A 783 2.34 24.08 6.82
C CYS A 783 0.91 23.53 6.78
N ASP A 784 0.64 22.50 7.57
CA ASP A 784 -0.73 22.06 7.86
C ASP A 784 -1.00 21.90 9.37
N GLY A 785 -2.26 21.63 9.73
CA GLY A 785 -2.66 21.48 11.14
C GLY A 785 -2.03 20.27 11.85
N LYS A 786 -1.54 19.26 11.11
CA LYS A 786 -0.86 18.08 11.69
C LYS A 786 0.56 18.45 12.12
N ASP A 787 1.16 19.48 11.54
CA ASP A 787 2.49 19.94 11.93
C ASP A 787 2.57 20.44 13.37
N ALA A 788 1.49 21.07 13.85
CA ALA A 788 1.36 21.50 15.24
C ALA A 788 1.31 20.31 16.24
N GLN A 789 0.81 19.15 15.81
CA GLN A 789 0.54 18.01 16.70
C GLN A 789 1.82 17.32 17.21
N ARG A 790 2.99 17.72 16.71
CA ARG A 790 4.30 17.21 17.15
C ARG A 790 4.84 17.89 18.40
N PHE A 791 4.14 18.92 18.88
CA PHE A 791 4.50 19.70 20.05
C PHE A 791 3.37 19.64 21.06
N ASP A 792 3.74 19.52 22.34
CA ASP A 792 2.77 19.63 23.42
C ASP A 792 2.30 21.10 23.54
N PRO A 793 1.01 21.39 23.31
CA PRO A 793 0.49 22.76 23.36
C PRO A 793 0.49 23.36 24.76
N GLU A 794 0.64 22.55 25.82
CA GLU A 794 0.79 23.06 27.20
C GLU A 794 2.23 23.51 27.49
N VAL A 795 3.20 23.08 26.68
CA VAL A 795 4.64 23.34 26.91
C VAL A 795 5.20 24.33 25.90
N TYR A 796 4.79 24.24 24.64
CA TYR A 796 5.37 25.00 23.55
C TYR A 796 4.46 26.14 23.08
N ARG A 797 5.07 27.30 22.84
CA ARG A 797 4.51 28.36 22.00
C ARG A 797 4.87 28.03 20.54
N ILE A 798 3.93 27.42 19.82
CA ILE A 798 4.15 26.85 18.49
C ILE A 798 4.00 27.93 17.41
N VAL A 799 5.06 28.18 16.65
CA VAL A 799 5.10 29.14 15.54
C VAL A 799 5.18 28.37 14.22
N LEU A 800 4.12 28.47 13.41
CA LEU A 800 4.01 27.92 12.06
C LEU A 800 4.05 29.07 11.05
N VAL A 801 4.91 28.96 10.05
CA VAL A 801 5.08 29.98 9.02
C VAL A 801 5.18 29.31 7.66
N ASP A 802 4.30 29.70 6.74
CA ASP A 802 4.45 29.38 5.33
C ASP A 802 5.54 30.27 4.73
N GLN A 803 6.60 29.65 4.20
CA GLN A 803 7.71 30.33 3.55
C GLN A 803 7.24 31.07 2.29
N ARG A 804 8.05 32.02 1.80
CA ARG A 804 7.69 32.90 0.66
C ARG A 804 7.08 32.10 -0.51
N GLY A 805 5.89 32.50 -0.94
CA GLY A 805 5.17 31.92 -2.08
C GLY A 805 4.53 30.54 -1.86
N SER A 806 4.67 29.96 -0.67
CA SER A 806 4.10 28.65 -0.32
C SER A 806 2.86 28.78 0.56
N GLY A 807 2.04 27.72 0.63
CA GLY A 807 0.84 27.71 1.46
C GLY A 807 -0.07 28.92 1.24
N GLU A 808 -0.34 29.65 2.33
CA GLU A 808 -1.14 30.87 2.37
C GLU A 808 -0.31 32.17 2.22
N SER A 809 1.03 32.07 2.15
CA SER A 809 1.91 33.24 1.98
C SER A 809 1.81 33.84 0.58
N LEU A 810 1.68 35.18 0.53
CA LEU A 810 1.45 35.92 -0.71
C LEU A 810 2.71 36.65 -1.21
N PRO A 811 2.89 36.79 -2.54
CA PRO A 811 2.06 36.22 -3.61
C PRO A 811 2.32 34.71 -3.81
N PRO A 812 1.31 33.93 -4.21
CA PRO A 812 1.44 32.48 -4.38
C PRO A 812 2.41 32.12 -5.52
N ALA A 813 3.23 31.08 -5.31
CA ALA A 813 4.23 30.57 -6.25
C ALA A 813 5.21 31.63 -6.79
N GLU A 814 5.45 32.70 -6.01
CA GLU A 814 6.38 33.78 -6.34
C GLU A 814 7.83 33.32 -6.15
N LEU A 815 8.64 33.59 -7.17
CA LEU A 815 10.06 33.17 -7.23
C LEU A 815 11.01 34.36 -7.05
N LYS A 816 10.50 35.59 -7.22
CA LYS A 816 11.32 36.78 -7.00
C LYS A 816 11.63 36.94 -5.52
N GLU A 817 12.91 37.23 -5.21
CA GLU A 817 13.38 37.41 -3.83
C GLU A 817 13.01 36.18 -2.97
N ASN A 818 13.12 34.98 -3.55
CA ASN A 818 12.83 33.72 -2.88
C ASN A 818 14.07 32.84 -2.87
N THR A 819 15.01 33.20 -1.99
CA THR A 819 16.29 32.49 -1.80
C THR A 819 16.44 31.96 -0.38
N THR A 820 17.39 31.06 -0.16
CA THR A 820 17.69 30.54 1.18
C THR A 820 17.97 31.67 2.18
N TRP A 821 18.70 32.70 1.74
CA TRP A 821 19.09 33.83 2.60
C TRP A 821 17.93 34.77 2.89
N ASP A 822 17.02 34.94 1.93
CA ASP A 822 15.75 35.65 2.15
C ASP A 822 14.90 34.96 3.23
N LEU A 823 14.80 33.63 3.18
CA LEU A 823 14.05 32.85 4.16
C LEU A 823 14.72 32.85 5.54
N VAL A 824 16.06 32.78 5.60
CA VAL A 824 16.81 32.94 6.86
C VAL A 824 16.54 34.30 7.50
N GLU A 825 16.51 35.37 6.69
CA GLU A 825 16.20 36.72 7.20
C GLU A 825 14.74 36.83 7.66
N ASP A 826 13.82 36.17 6.96
CA ASP A 826 12.40 36.15 7.34
C ASP A 826 12.16 35.46 8.67
N MET A 827 12.88 34.38 8.98
CA MET A 827 12.83 33.75 10.29
C MET A 827 13.17 34.75 11.40
N GLU A 828 14.19 35.59 11.20
CA GLU A 828 14.53 36.67 12.15
C GLU A 828 13.47 37.78 12.20
N LYS A 829 12.88 38.16 11.06
CA LYS A 829 11.79 39.15 11.01
C LYS A 829 10.57 38.65 11.77
N VAL A 830 10.17 37.39 11.57
CA VAL A 830 9.08 36.74 12.29
C VAL A 830 9.37 36.71 13.79
N ARG A 831 10.56 36.23 14.20
CA ARG A 831 10.95 36.18 15.62
C ARG A 831 10.84 37.54 16.31
N LYS A 832 11.29 38.60 15.63
CA LYS A 832 11.23 39.98 16.15
C LYS A 832 9.82 40.55 16.14
N HIS A 833 9.04 40.26 15.09
CA HIS A 833 7.69 40.78 14.92
C HIS A 833 6.72 40.22 15.97
N ILE A 834 6.80 38.91 16.22
CA ILE A 834 5.96 38.21 17.19
C ILE A 834 6.24 38.68 18.64
N GLY A 835 7.43 39.21 18.90
CA GLY A 835 7.82 39.75 20.21
C GLY A 835 8.02 38.66 21.29
N GLY A 836 8.82 38.97 22.31
CA GLY A 836 9.02 38.08 23.47
C GLY A 836 9.89 36.83 23.23
N ILE A 837 10.46 36.63 22.04
CA ILE A 837 11.29 35.46 21.72
C ILE A 837 12.77 35.84 21.58
N GLU A 838 13.58 35.60 22.61
CA GLU A 838 15.04 35.81 22.54
C GLU A 838 15.74 34.68 21.76
N LYS A 839 15.36 33.44 22.07
CA LYS A 839 15.78 32.19 21.42
C LYS A 839 14.59 31.26 21.32
N TRP A 840 14.54 30.42 20.29
CA TRP A 840 13.51 29.41 20.10
C TRP A 840 14.08 28.05 19.73
N HIS A 841 13.29 26.99 19.95
CA HIS A 841 13.56 25.68 19.37
C HIS A 841 13.28 25.75 17.87
N VAL A 842 14.05 25.02 17.06
CA VAL A 842 13.86 24.97 15.61
C VAL A 842 13.65 23.52 15.20
N PHE A 843 12.56 23.27 14.51
CA PHE A 843 12.16 21.95 14.04
C PHE A 843 12.03 21.96 12.52
N GLY A 844 12.70 21.05 11.82
CA GLY A 844 12.62 21.00 10.37
C GLY A 844 13.06 19.65 9.80
N GLY A 845 12.40 19.21 8.73
CA GLY A 845 12.78 18.00 8.02
C GLY A 845 12.78 18.16 6.50
N SER A 846 13.54 17.33 5.79
CA SER A 846 13.80 17.53 4.35
C SER A 846 14.41 18.91 4.11
N TRP A 847 13.92 19.70 3.16
CA TRP A 847 14.25 21.12 3.01
C TRP A 847 14.17 21.92 4.31
N GLY A 848 13.22 21.60 5.19
CA GLY A 848 13.13 22.25 6.50
C GLY A 848 14.40 22.05 7.33
N SER A 849 15.10 20.92 7.18
CA SER A 849 16.40 20.69 7.79
C SER A 849 17.52 21.53 7.14
N THR A 850 17.49 21.71 5.82
CA THR A 850 18.38 22.61 5.07
C THR A 850 18.29 24.03 5.63
N LEU A 851 17.08 24.58 5.70
CA LEU A 851 16.84 25.94 6.16
C LEU A 851 17.12 26.09 7.67
N SER A 852 16.81 25.08 8.48
CA SER A 852 17.15 25.06 9.91
C SER A 852 18.66 25.11 10.15
N LEU A 853 19.44 24.34 9.38
CA LEU A 853 20.91 24.36 9.44
C LEU A 853 21.46 25.71 9.00
N ALA A 854 21.00 26.24 7.86
CA ALA A 854 21.43 27.56 7.36
C ALA A 854 21.12 28.68 8.37
N TYR A 855 19.92 28.67 8.96
CA TYR A 855 19.52 29.61 10.00
C TYR A 855 20.39 29.48 11.26
N ALA A 856 20.60 28.26 11.76
CA ALA A 856 21.42 28.03 12.95
C ALA A 856 22.90 28.40 12.73
N GLN A 857 23.46 28.18 11.54
CA GLN A 857 24.83 28.56 11.21
C GLN A 857 25.00 30.08 11.08
N THR A 858 23.94 30.79 10.68
CA THR A 858 23.93 32.26 10.56
C THR A 858 23.61 32.95 11.88
N HIS A 859 22.72 32.36 12.68
CA HIS A 859 22.18 32.91 13.93
C HIS A 859 22.25 31.88 15.08
N PRO A 860 23.44 31.34 15.41
CA PRO A 860 23.57 30.25 16.40
C PRO A 860 23.04 30.66 17.78
N ASP A 861 23.21 31.93 18.14
CA ASP A 861 22.75 32.48 19.42
C ASP A 861 21.22 32.59 19.54
N ARG A 862 20.46 32.36 18.46
CA ARG A 862 18.99 32.44 18.43
C ARG A 862 18.30 31.09 18.52
N VAL A 863 19.05 30.01 18.53
CA VAL A 863 18.53 28.64 18.50
C VAL A 863 18.75 27.97 19.87
N LYS A 864 17.67 27.49 20.49
CA LYS A 864 17.71 26.73 21.74
C LYS A 864 18.05 25.26 21.51
N SER A 865 17.42 24.63 20.52
CA SER A 865 17.70 23.26 20.09
C SER A 865 17.29 23.05 18.63
N LEU A 866 17.77 21.96 18.02
CA LEU A 866 17.48 21.55 16.66
C LEU A 866 16.90 20.13 16.62
N THR A 867 15.67 20.00 16.13
CA THR A 867 15.07 18.69 15.80
C THR A 867 15.04 18.55 14.29
N LEU A 868 15.92 17.71 13.75
CA LEU A 868 16.17 17.58 12.32
C LEU A 868 15.76 16.19 11.81
N ARG A 869 15.05 16.12 10.68
CA ARG A 869 14.62 14.85 10.07
C ARG A 869 14.94 14.77 8.58
N GLY A 870 15.30 13.60 8.07
CA GLY A 870 15.44 13.39 6.61
C GLY A 870 16.42 14.40 6.03
N ILE A 871 17.67 14.35 6.49
CA ILE A 871 18.63 15.43 6.31
C ILE A 871 18.88 15.68 4.84
N PHE A 872 18.62 16.91 4.43
CA PHE A 872 18.87 17.41 3.09
C PHE A 872 19.86 18.58 3.18
N THR A 873 20.88 18.58 2.33
CA THR A 873 21.83 19.71 2.25
C THR A 873 21.94 20.30 0.86
N CYS A 874 21.04 19.91 -0.05
CA CYS A 874 20.97 20.37 -1.43
C CYS A 874 22.28 20.22 -2.21
N ARG A 875 23.17 19.27 -1.83
CA ARG A 875 24.36 19.00 -2.64
C ARG A 875 23.95 18.49 -4.02
N ARG A 876 24.76 18.78 -5.02
CA ARG A 876 24.52 18.33 -6.40
C ARG A 876 24.32 16.81 -6.47
N SER A 877 25.12 16.04 -5.71
CA SER A 877 24.98 14.58 -5.65
C SER A 877 23.64 14.10 -5.07
N GLU A 878 23.04 14.86 -4.15
CA GLU A 878 21.73 14.52 -3.56
C GLU A 878 20.62 14.77 -4.59
N LEU A 879 20.66 15.93 -5.24
CA LEU A 879 19.73 16.31 -6.29
C LEU A 879 19.81 15.38 -7.50
N GLU A 880 21.01 15.00 -7.93
CA GLU A 880 21.22 14.08 -9.05
C GLU A 880 20.73 12.67 -8.73
N PHE A 881 20.93 12.20 -7.49
CA PHE A 881 20.44 10.89 -7.06
C PHE A 881 18.92 10.77 -7.18
N PHE A 882 18.19 11.84 -6.86
CA PHE A 882 16.73 11.82 -6.82
C PHE A 882 16.07 12.27 -8.13
N TYR A 883 16.52 13.38 -8.74
CA TYR A 883 15.84 13.99 -9.88
C TYR A 883 16.52 13.75 -11.24
N GLN A 884 17.75 13.23 -11.29
CA GLN A 884 18.49 13.00 -12.55
C GLN A 884 18.71 11.50 -12.86
N GLY A 885 19.05 10.71 -11.84
CA GLY A 885 19.39 9.30 -11.95
C GLY A 885 20.81 9.03 -12.50
N PRO A 886 21.34 7.81 -12.29
CA PRO A 886 20.73 6.71 -11.54
C PRO A 886 20.77 6.93 -10.01
N GLY A 887 19.71 6.49 -9.34
CA GLY A 887 19.57 6.60 -7.88
C GLY A 887 18.21 6.08 -7.44
N THR A 888 17.32 6.98 -7.01
CA THR A 888 15.94 6.63 -6.63
C THR A 888 15.15 6.01 -7.77
N SER A 889 15.49 6.39 -9.01
CA SER A 889 14.96 5.80 -10.24
C SER A 889 15.07 4.28 -10.33
N PHE A 890 15.97 3.64 -9.55
CA PHE A 890 16.12 2.18 -9.54
C PHE A 890 15.18 1.50 -8.55
N TYR A 891 14.70 2.22 -7.54
CA TYR A 891 13.75 1.70 -6.55
C TYR A 891 12.29 1.89 -7.00
N PHE A 892 12.02 2.94 -7.78
CA PHE A 892 10.67 3.29 -8.26
C PHE A 892 10.67 3.53 -9.79
N PRO A 893 10.95 2.50 -10.60
CA PRO A 893 11.10 2.65 -12.05
C PRO A 893 9.79 3.01 -12.77
N ASP A 894 8.65 2.55 -12.25
CA ASP A 894 7.30 2.86 -12.73
C ASP A 894 6.97 4.35 -12.59
N PHE A 895 7.16 4.93 -11.39
CA PHE A 895 6.96 6.36 -11.17
C PHE A 895 8.05 7.21 -11.84
N TRP A 896 9.24 6.65 -12.07
CA TRP A 896 10.30 7.32 -12.79
C TRP A 896 9.94 7.53 -14.27
N GLU A 897 9.28 6.56 -14.91
CA GLU A 897 8.78 6.71 -16.27
C GLU A 897 7.74 7.84 -16.38
N GLU A 898 6.83 7.94 -15.41
CA GLU A 898 5.87 9.06 -15.33
C GLU A 898 6.59 10.41 -15.19
N TYR A 899 7.64 10.48 -14.36
CA TYR A 899 8.47 11.68 -14.20
C TYR A 899 9.27 12.03 -15.45
N LEU A 900 9.69 11.06 -16.27
CA LEU A 900 10.39 11.33 -17.52
C LEU A 900 9.45 11.78 -18.66
N ALA A 901 8.17 11.40 -18.61
CA ALA A 901 7.23 11.54 -19.72
C ALA A 901 7.04 13.00 -20.22
N PRO A 902 6.95 14.03 -19.37
CA PRO A 902 6.79 15.42 -19.83
C PRO A 902 8.04 16.02 -20.47
N ILE A 903 9.20 15.36 -20.33
CA ILE A 903 10.50 15.87 -20.79
C ILE A 903 10.95 15.09 -22.05
N PRO A 904 11.17 15.78 -23.19
CA PRO A 904 11.73 15.18 -24.39
C PRO A 904 13.10 14.56 -24.16
N GLU A 905 13.38 13.42 -24.80
CA GLU A 905 14.64 12.67 -24.60
C GLU A 905 15.90 13.53 -24.75
N ALA A 906 15.92 14.48 -25.69
CA ALA A 906 17.05 15.37 -25.93
C ALA A 906 17.35 16.34 -24.76
N GLU A 907 16.36 16.61 -23.90
CA GLU A 907 16.48 17.51 -22.74
C GLU A 907 16.75 16.76 -21.43
N ARG A 908 16.64 15.43 -21.42
CA ARG A 908 16.76 14.60 -20.19
C ARG A 908 18.16 14.57 -19.56
N GLY A 909 19.15 15.20 -20.19
CA GLY A 909 20.50 15.35 -19.63
C GLY A 909 20.60 16.31 -18.43
N ASP A 910 19.59 17.17 -18.23
CA ASP A 910 19.44 18.01 -17.04
C ASP A 910 17.95 18.19 -16.70
N MET A 911 17.42 17.20 -16.00
CA MET A 911 15.98 17.09 -15.71
C MET A 911 15.46 18.29 -14.92
N MET A 912 16.19 18.73 -13.88
CA MET A 912 15.81 19.87 -13.05
C MET A 912 15.66 21.15 -13.89
N LYS A 913 16.61 21.42 -14.80
CA LYS A 913 16.55 22.58 -15.69
C LYS A 913 15.41 22.46 -16.71
N ALA A 914 15.18 21.25 -17.24
CA ALA A 914 14.10 21.00 -18.20
C ALA A 914 12.71 21.19 -17.56
N TYR A 915 12.54 20.73 -16.32
CA TYR A 915 11.33 20.97 -15.52
C TYR A 915 11.18 22.44 -15.15
N TYR A 916 12.23 23.09 -14.65
CA TYR A 916 12.19 24.52 -14.31
C TYR A 916 11.76 25.38 -15.49
N THR A 917 12.28 25.10 -16.69
CA THR A 917 11.89 25.80 -17.93
C THR A 917 10.39 25.71 -18.21
N ARG A 918 9.78 24.54 -17.97
CA ARG A 918 8.32 24.32 -18.16
C ARG A 918 7.50 24.96 -17.05
N LEU A 919 7.98 24.88 -15.81
CA LEU A 919 7.31 25.44 -14.63
C LEU A 919 7.33 26.98 -14.58
N THR A 920 8.29 27.61 -15.25
CA THR A 920 8.34 29.06 -15.47
C THR A 920 7.84 29.49 -16.86
N SER A 921 7.18 28.60 -17.60
CA SER A 921 6.55 28.92 -18.87
C SER A 921 5.34 29.83 -18.68
N ASP A 922 5.06 30.68 -19.67
CA ASP A 922 3.81 31.45 -19.75
C ASP A 922 2.60 30.58 -20.16
N ASP A 923 2.82 29.32 -20.55
CA ASP A 923 1.76 28.35 -20.87
C ASP A 923 1.32 27.57 -19.61
N ASP A 924 0.14 27.92 -19.10
CA ASP A 924 -0.47 27.31 -17.92
C ASP A 924 -0.63 25.79 -18.02
N LYS A 925 -0.86 25.24 -19.23
CA LYS A 925 -1.03 23.79 -19.40
C LYS A 925 0.29 23.05 -19.24
N VAL A 926 1.34 23.58 -19.85
CA VAL A 926 2.71 23.05 -19.73
C VAL A 926 3.18 23.11 -18.28
N ARG A 927 2.88 24.22 -17.62
CA ARG A 927 3.18 24.42 -16.19
C ARG A 927 2.42 23.44 -15.30
N ALA A 928 1.11 23.27 -15.51
CA ALA A 928 0.29 22.34 -14.72
C ALA A 928 0.70 20.87 -14.92
N GLU A 929 0.97 20.46 -16.15
CA GLU A 929 1.45 19.09 -16.45
C GLU A 929 2.79 18.81 -15.78
N ALA A 930 3.75 19.74 -15.91
CA ALA A 930 5.06 19.62 -15.27
C ALA A 930 4.96 19.66 -13.74
N GLY A 931 4.10 20.52 -13.18
CA GLY A 931 3.91 20.66 -11.73
C GLY A 931 3.34 19.40 -11.10
N ARG A 932 2.33 18.80 -11.76
CA ARG A 932 1.75 17.53 -11.36
C ARG A 932 2.79 16.40 -11.41
N ALA A 933 3.50 16.23 -12.53
CA ALA A 933 4.46 15.14 -12.68
C ALA A 933 5.65 15.25 -11.70
N TRP A 934 6.17 16.47 -11.49
CA TRP A 934 7.22 16.74 -10.50
C TRP A 934 6.76 16.40 -9.08
N SER A 935 5.60 16.93 -8.67
CA SER A 935 5.07 16.70 -7.33
C SER A 935 4.75 15.23 -7.09
N ARG A 936 4.18 14.56 -8.10
CA ARG A 936 3.82 13.14 -8.02
C ARG A 936 5.04 12.24 -7.83
N TRP A 937 6.17 12.53 -8.48
CA TRP A 937 7.43 11.81 -8.28
C TRP A 937 7.86 11.81 -6.81
N GLU A 938 7.79 12.97 -6.15
CA GLU A 938 8.16 13.07 -4.75
C GLU A 938 7.14 12.43 -3.81
N MET A 939 5.85 12.63 -4.05
CA MET A 939 4.81 12.01 -3.21
C MET A 939 4.87 10.47 -3.29
N ALA A 940 5.15 9.90 -4.47
CA ALA A 940 5.27 8.46 -4.68
C ALA A 940 6.42 7.82 -3.89
N THR A 941 7.52 8.55 -3.74
CA THR A 941 8.80 8.03 -3.23
C THR A 941 9.08 8.43 -1.77
N SER A 942 8.15 9.14 -1.14
CA SER A 942 8.30 9.69 0.21
C SER A 942 8.09 8.69 1.35
N ARG A 943 7.62 7.46 1.10
CA ARG A 943 7.39 6.43 2.14
C ARG A 943 7.92 5.07 1.68
N VAL A 944 8.18 4.16 2.62
CA VAL A 944 8.56 2.77 2.26
C VAL A 944 7.46 2.08 1.47
N GLN A 945 6.21 2.27 1.90
CA GLN A 945 5.03 1.84 1.17
C GLN A 945 4.37 3.07 0.55
N VAL A 946 4.13 3.02 -0.76
CA VAL A 946 3.44 4.08 -1.49
C VAL A 946 2.06 4.29 -0.87
N ASP A 947 1.76 5.53 -0.52
CA ASP A 947 0.52 5.93 0.14
C ASP A 947 -0.41 6.63 -0.88
N PRO A 948 -1.53 5.99 -1.28
CA PRO A 948 -2.45 6.58 -2.26
C PRO A 948 -2.99 7.95 -1.82
N GLU A 949 -3.26 8.16 -0.54
CA GLU A 949 -3.77 9.46 -0.05
C GLU A 949 -2.71 10.56 -0.14
N TYR A 950 -1.44 10.21 0.04
CA TYR A 950 -0.34 11.15 -0.10
C TYR A 950 -0.07 11.50 -1.58
N LEU A 951 -0.23 10.51 -2.47
CA LEU A 951 -0.15 10.70 -3.93
C LEU A 951 -1.20 11.67 -4.46
N ASP A 952 -2.42 11.64 -3.93
CA ASP A 952 -3.52 12.52 -4.35
C ASP A 952 -3.22 14.01 -4.17
N ARG A 953 -2.26 14.36 -3.29
CA ARG A 953 -1.80 15.76 -3.15
C ARG A 953 -1.25 16.33 -4.45
N ALA A 954 -0.60 15.50 -5.28
CA ALA A 954 -0.07 15.95 -6.56
C ALA A 954 -1.15 16.29 -7.59
N GLU A 955 -2.41 15.88 -7.34
CA GLU A 955 -3.56 16.21 -8.18
C GLU A 955 -4.18 17.58 -7.83
N ASP A 956 -3.84 18.15 -6.66
CA ASP A 956 -4.21 19.53 -6.33
C ASP A 956 -3.30 20.49 -7.11
N ALA A 957 -3.89 21.13 -8.12
CA ALA A 957 -3.17 22.02 -9.03
C ALA A 957 -2.54 23.24 -8.34
N ASP A 958 -3.16 23.78 -7.28
CA ASP A 958 -2.60 24.95 -6.57
C ASP A 958 -1.39 24.54 -5.73
N PHE A 959 -1.49 23.41 -5.02
CA PHE A 959 -0.38 22.83 -4.28
C PHE A 959 0.77 22.42 -5.21
N ALA A 960 0.48 21.61 -6.24
CA ALA A 960 1.49 21.05 -7.14
C ALA A 960 2.25 22.15 -7.88
N ASP A 961 1.58 23.25 -8.20
CA ASP A 961 2.21 24.40 -8.83
C ASP A 961 3.16 25.16 -7.90
N LYS A 962 2.71 25.53 -6.70
CA LYS A 962 3.54 26.21 -5.69
C LYS A 962 4.74 25.35 -5.31
N PHE A 963 4.49 24.07 -5.06
CA PHE A 963 5.49 23.09 -4.66
C PHE A 963 6.57 22.95 -5.75
N ALA A 964 6.19 22.50 -6.94
CA ALA A 964 7.15 22.20 -7.99
C ALA A 964 7.94 23.43 -8.46
N ARG A 965 7.31 24.60 -8.57
CA ARG A 965 7.99 25.83 -9.00
C ARG A 965 9.06 26.27 -8.02
N ILE A 966 8.72 26.26 -6.73
CA ILE A 966 9.65 26.72 -5.71
C ILE A 966 10.77 25.69 -5.56
N GLU A 967 10.47 24.39 -5.50
CA GLU A 967 11.50 23.35 -5.46
C GLU A 967 12.51 23.45 -6.60
N THR A 968 12.01 23.44 -7.84
CA THR A 968 12.87 23.55 -9.01
C THR A 968 13.65 24.85 -9.03
N HIS A 969 13.06 25.97 -8.59
CA HIS A 969 13.76 27.25 -8.45
C HIS A 969 14.97 27.16 -7.53
N TYR A 970 14.84 26.51 -6.37
CA TYR A 970 15.97 26.33 -5.47
C TYR A 970 16.99 25.36 -6.07
N PHE A 971 16.54 24.22 -6.60
CA PHE A 971 17.46 23.15 -7.03
C PHE A 971 18.31 23.53 -8.25
N VAL A 972 17.75 24.25 -9.23
CA VAL A 972 18.53 24.74 -10.38
C VAL A 972 19.56 25.80 -9.99
N ASN A 973 19.34 26.50 -8.88
CA ASN A 973 20.25 27.53 -8.34
C ASN A 973 21.16 27.00 -7.22
N GLY A 974 21.23 25.67 -7.01
CA GLY A 974 22.05 25.08 -5.93
C GLY A 974 21.62 25.53 -4.54
N ALA A 975 20.32 25.75 -4.36
CA ALA A 975 19.71 26.37 -3.18
C ALA A 975 20.39 27.69 -2.77
N PHE A 976 20.96 28.44 -3.72
CA PHE A 976 21.68 29.70 -3.48
C PHE A 976 22.85 29.58 -2.48
N MET A 977 23.45 28.39 -2.41
CA MET A 977 24.60 28.08 -1.57
C MET A 977 25.70 27.41 -2.40
N PRO A 978 26.98 27.56 -2.03
CA PRO A 978 28.05 26.69 -2.50
C PRO A 978 27.74 25.21 -2.18
N ASP A 979 28.13 24.33 -3.10
CA ASP A 979 27.89 22.89 -2.97
C ASP A 979 28.55 22.34 -1.70
N GLY A 980 27.75 21.75 -0.81
CA GLY A 980 28.21 21.17 0.45
C GLY A 980 28.47 22.15 1.60
N GLN A 981 28.17 23.44 1.44
CA GLN A 981 28.42 24.48 2.46
C GLN A 981 27.95 24.08 3.86
N LEU A 982 26.72 23.55 3.99
CA LEU A 982 26.11 23.21 5.29
C LEU A 982 26.87 22.12 6.06
N LEU A 983 27.69 21.32 5.39
CA LEU A 983 28.50 20.25 5.99
C LEU A 983 29.96 20.66 6.21
N GLU A 984 30.36 21.86 5.76
CA GLU A 984 31.71 22.34 5.97
C GLU A 984 32.01 22.45 7.46
N LYS A 985 33.24 22.05 7.84
CA LYS A 985 33.65 22.07 9.24
C LYS A 985 33.51 23.45 9.87
N SER A 986 33.87 24.51 9.14
CA SER A 986 33.74 25.90 9.60
C SER A 986 32.30 26.30 9.90
N GLU A 987 31.33 25.73 9.19
CA GLU A 987 29.91 25.99 9.40
C GLU A 987 29.34 25.14 10.54
N ILE A 988 29.68 23.85 10.58
CA ILE A 988 29.29 22.95 11.67
C ILE A 988 29.85 23.41 13.02
N ASP A 989 31.10 23.89 13.07
CA ASP A 989 31.74 24.37 14.29
C ASP A 989 30.97 25.53 14.93
N LYS A 990 30.18 26.31 14.16
CA LYS A 990 29.31 27.38 14.69
C LYS A 990 28.14 26.84 15.52
N ILE A 991 27.64 25.64 15.21
CA ILE A 991 26.41 25.08 15.80
C ILE A 991 26.66 23.90 16.75
N ARG A 992 27.91 23.44 16.88
CA ARG A 992 28.28 22.27 17.70
C ARG A 992 27.68 22.26 19.11
N HIS A 993 27.56 23.43 19.71
CA HIS A 993 27.10 23.63 21.09
C HIS A 993 25.57 23.59 21.24
N ILE A 994 24.82 23.63 20.14
CA ILE A 994 23.36 23.63 20.15
C ILE A 994 22.87 22.18 20.37
N PRO A 995 22.01 21.90 21.37
CA PRO A 995 21.39 20.60 21.52
C PRO A 995 20.64 20.20 20.25
N ALA A 996 20.98 19.03 19.68
CA ALA A 996 20.39 18.60 18.41
C ALA A 996 20.12 17.09 18.36
N VAL A 997 19.02 16.73 17.68
CA VAL A 997 18.72 15.34 17.29
C VAL A 997 18.55 15.28 15.77
N ILE A 998 19.23 14.33 15.15
CA ILE A 998 19.10 13.97 13.74
C ILE A 998 18.36 12.64 13.67
N ILE A 999 17.18 12.65 13.04
CA ILE A 999 16.30 11.49 12.87
C ILE A 999 16.24 11.14 11.38
N GLN A 1000 16.63 9.92 11.00
CA GLN A 1000 16.75 9.53 9.61
C GLN A 1000 16.11 8.18 9.33
N GLY A 1001 15.30 8.10 8.28
CA GLY A 1001 14.83 6.82 7.74
C GLY A 1001 15.95 6.12 6.98
N ARG A 1002 16.16 4.83 7.25
CA ARG A 1002 17.17 4.01 6.56
C ARG A 1002 16.92 3.95 5.06
N TRP A 1003 15.65 3.89 4.66
CA TRP A 1003 15.18 3.75 3.29
C TRP A 1003 14.62 5.06 2.74
N ASP A 1004 15.01 6.20 3.32
CA ASP A 1004 14.70 7.51 2.78
C ASP A 1004 15.27 7.61 1.36
N SER A 1005 14.37 7.59 0.37
CA SER A 1005 14.73 7.61 -1.04
C SER A 1005 14.71 9.01 -1.64
N VAL A 1006 14.15 10.00 -0.92
CA VAL A 1006 14.14 11.41 -1.33
C VAL A 1006 15.41 12.09 -0.85
N CYS A 1007 15.75 11.91 0.43
CA CYS A 1007 16.94 12.45 1.09
C CYS A 1007 17.76 11.27 1.66
N PRO A 1008 18.62 10.62 0.86
CA PRO A 1008 19.31 9.41 1.27
C PRO A 1008 20.08 9.52 2.59
N ALA A 1009 20.01 8.46 3.39
CA ALA A 1009 20.64 8.39 4.71
C ALA A 1009 22.14 8.71 4.75
N LYS A 1010 22.82 8.67 3.58
CA LYS A 1010 24.21 9.09 3.41
C LYS A 1010 24.47 10.54 3.87
N THR A 1011 23.57 11.48 3.58
CA THR A 1011 23.76 12.89 4.00
C THR A 1011 23.64 13.03 5.52
N ALA A 1012 22.62 12.41 6.12
CA ALA A 1012 22.47 12.42 7.58
C ALA A 1012 23.67 11.77 8.29
N TRP A 1013 24.23 10.71 7.70
CA TRP A 1013 25.44 10.07 8.20
C TRP A 1013 26.67 10.98 8.10
N ASP A 1014 26.82 11.71 7.00
CA ASP A 1014 27.90 12.70 6.83
C ASP A 1014 27.77 13.83 7.85
N LEU A 1015 26.55 14.34 8.07
CA LEU A 1015 26.27 15.36 9.08
C LEU A 1015 26.59 14.86 10.49
N HIS A 1016 26.14 13.65 10.86
CA HIS A 1016 26.47 13.04 12.16
C HIS A 1016 27.98 12.90 12.37
N ARG A 1017 28.74 12.56 11.33
CA ARG A 1017 30.20 12.47 11.42
C ARG A 1017 30.87 13.84 11.56
N ALA A 1018 30.34 14.86 10.90
CA ALA A 1018 30.83 16.23 11.03
C ALA A 1018 30.46 16.83 12.40
N TRP A 1019 29.28 16.47 12.93
CA TRP A 1019 28.68 16.98 14.16
C TRP A 1019 28.36 15.84 15.15
N PRO A 1020 29.39 15.24 15.77
CA PRO A 1020 29.22 14.08 16.66
C PRO A 1020 28.46 14.39 17.96
N GLU A 1021 28.34 15.67 18.34
CA GLU A 1021 27.57 16.12 19.50
C GLU A 1021 26.05 16.00 19.27
N ALA A 1022 25.58 15.98 18.02
CA ALA A 1022 24.17 15.76 17.71
C ALA A 1022 23.78 14.29 17.91
N LYS A 1023 22.69 14.05 18.64
CA LYS A 1023 22.13 12.71 18.85
C LYS A 1023 21.63 12.17 17.51
N PHE A 1024 22.06 10.97 17.13
CA PHE A 1024 21.70 10.36 15.85
C PHE A 1024 20.77 9.17 16.04
N VAL A 1025 19.60 9.23 15.40
CA VAL A 1025 18.56 8.19 15.45
C VAL A 1025 18.30 7.71 14.03
N MET A 1026 18.73 6.48 13.72
CA MET A 1026 18.43 5.82 12.46
C MET A 1026 17.24 4.88 12.65
N VAL A 1027 16.15 5.11 11.93
CA VAL A 1027 14.95 4.27 11.94
C VAL A 1027 15.06 3.25 10.81
N ALA A 1028 15.09 1.96 11.18
CA ALA A 1028 15.50 0.89 10.27
C ALA A 1028 14.50 0.59 9.14
N ASP A 1029 13.23 0.85 9.37
CA ASP A 1029 12.07 0.46 8.56
C ASP A 1029 11.26 1.68 8.08
N ALA A 1030 11.88 2.85 7.96
CA ALA A 1030 11.24 4.10 7.53
C ALA A 1030 11.87 4.71 6.28
N GLY A 1031 11.01 5.34 5.47
CA GLY A 1031 11.35 6.12 4.29
C GLY A 1031 11.59 7.59 4.63
N HIS A 1032 11.10 8.50 3.78
CA HIS A 1032 11.34 9.93 3.92
C HIS A 1032 10.39 10.61 4.92
N SER A 1033 9.10 10.29 4.88
CA SER A 1033 8.02 11.03 5.52
C SER A 1033 8.15 11.14 7.04
N ALA A 1034 7.72 12.29 7.59
CA ALA A 1034 7.61 12.49 9.03
C ALA A 1034 6.54 11.61 9.69
N ASN A 1035 5.61 11.06 8.90
CA ASN A 1035 4.49 10.22 9.37
C ASN A 1035 4.81 8.72 9.26
N GLU A 1036 6.07 8.35 8.98
CA GLU A 1036 6.51 6.97 9.19
C GLU A 1036 6.48 6.67 10.70
N PRO A 1037 5.85 5.57 11.16
CA PRO A 1037 5.57 5.36 12.59
C PRO A 1037 6.81 5.48 13.49
N GLY A 1038 7.95 4.95 13.05
CA GLY A 1038 9.21 5.04 13.79
C GLY A 1038 9.82 6.45 13.79
N ILE A 1039 9.64 7.22 12.72
CA ILE A 1039 10.11 8.60 12.61
C ILE A 1039 9.25 9.51 13.48
N GLU A 1040 7.92 9.40 13.38
CA GLU A 1040 6.97 10.18 14.16
C GLU A 1040 7.22 10.01 15.66
N LYS A 1041 7.36 8.77 16.11
CA LYS A 1041 7.70 8.46 17.50
C LYS A 1041 9.00 9.14 17.95
N ALA A 1042 10.07 9.04 17.14
CA ALA A 1042 11.34 9.66 17.46
C ALA A 1042 11.27 11.19 17.51
N LEU A 1043 10.44 11.81 16.66
CA LEU A 1043 10.21 13.25 16.64
C LEU A 1043 9.50 13.71 17.93
N LEU A 1044 8.45 12.98 18.35
CA LEU A 1044 7.74 13.24 19.61
C LEU A 1044 8.64 13.06 20.84
N GLU A 1045 9.49 12.04 20.83
CA GLU A 1045 10.49 11.84 21.90
C GLU A 1045 11.50 12.99 21.95
N ALA A 1046 11.96 13.49 20.79
CA ALA A 1046 12.89 14.61 20.72
C ALA A 1046 12.26 15.93 21.21
N THR A 1047 11.02 16.23 20.83
CA THR A 1047 10.32 17.43 21.30
C THR A 1047 10.01 17.35 22.80
N ALA A 1048 9.67 16.18 23.33
CA ALA A 1048 9.51 15.96 24.77
C ALA A 1048 10.83 16.03 25.55
N GLU A 1049 11.96 15.65 24.94
CA GLU A 1049 13.30 15.78 25.53
C GLU A 1049 13.70 17.25 25.61
N PHE A 1050 13.56 18.01 24.52
CA PHE A 1050 13.95 19.41 24.46
C PHE A 1050 13.03 20.37 25.21
N ALA A 1051 11.79 19.98 25.49
CA ALA A 1051 10.87 20.70 26.38
C ALA A 1051 11.47 20.97 27.78
N LYS A 1052 12.48 20.19 28.18
CA LYS A 1052 13.15 20.31 29.48
C LYS A 1052 14.26 21.37 29.49
N LEU A 1053 14.61 21.94 28.33
CA LEU A 1053 15.62 22.98 28.20
C LEU A 1053 14.98 24.34 28.48
N SER A 1054 15.07 24.84 29.73
CA SER A 1054 14.56 26.16 30.13
C SER A 1054 15.17 27.30 29.32
#